data_AF-U1LR20-F1
#
_entry.id   AF-U1LR20-F1
#
_cell.length_a   1.000
_cell.length_b   1.000
_cell.length_c   1.000
_cell.angle_alpha   90.00
_cell.angle_beta   90.00
_cell.angle_gamma   90.00
#
_symmetry.space_group_name_H-M   'P 1'
#
loop_
_entity.id
_entity.type
_entity.pdbx_description
1 polymer ?
#
loop_
_entity_poly.entity_id
_entity_poly.type
_entity_poly.pdbx_seq_one_letter_code
_entity_poly.pdbx_strand_id
1 'polypeptide(L)'
;MTEPTNEPSSERNQIVELQQELARARRELQAAEQLAARPDPWDPKVWVGRARRIGGMGRRFAERTIRRQASPKVVEAAPSAAPSSFESWQRRMQGSRFVGFPSYWRYSRRGPATPAPIAVVLHCHFIDLLDDLVASLAAIGEPFDLYVTNSSGEAIAADRLVVEGARHVEVLTVENHGRDIWPLVQVVNAGILDPYDVVLKVHTKKSAWREEHPELAGDGATWRSSLTSALLGSADNVAEIVAAMRADRDIAAVTADGSVVGTEHWGGDLDLVRGIYRRLSMPLDPESLRFPAGSMYWIRGFVLQGLRAFRFDRDDFEPEAGQIDGTCAHAIERMIGLLSTEAGMRVLERREVPRGATPAEDAGARIVPFYLPQFHRVAENDRWWGTGFTEWYNVVKAEPIYPGHVVPLRPTELGYYSLELDSVRAEQRDLARSHGIEAFMYYYYWFAGHKLLERPIEALLASDLDQPFCIMWANENWTRTWDGGTADVLIAQEYDSVPAEQFIDDVMPLLRDPRYLRAGGAVVLAVYKLAQLPDPAATVRHWRERCRQEGVGELLLLQVDVGEAMGGLERAGAADVVDGSLGFAPHNFPWMLSEVAAAPKDDRFTGNMMSYRGMADAAIEALPRTPAGHHPGMMVTFDNTARRQWNPDVFTGSNPYTFRRWLAACVDAVADRPADERLVFVNAWNEWAESAVLEPTEQFGRSYLLAIRSVNGG
;
A
#
# COMPACT_ATOMS: atom_id res chain seq x y z
N MET A 1 65.29 -66.09 -0.37
CA MET A 1 64.88 -65.10 -1.39
C MET A 1 64.17 -63.99 -0.65
N THR A 2 64.90 -62.92 -0.33
CA THR A 2 64.35 -61.73 0.30
C THR A 2 65.06 -60.56 -0.37
N GLU A 3 64.38 -60.00 -1.36
CA GLU A 3 64.79 -58.81 -2.09
C GLU A 3 64.86 -57.59 -1.16
N PRO A 4 65.74 -56.62 -1.43
CA PRO A 4 65.85 -55.41 -0.63
C PRO A 4 64.68 -54.46 -0.94
N THR A 5 64.08 -53.93 0.13
CA THR A 5 63.09 -52.85 0.12
C THR A 5 63.64 -51.62 -0.58
N ASN A 6 63.04 -51.27 -1.71
CA ASN A 6 63.36 -50.08 -2.48
C ASN A 6 62.19 -49.11 -2.37
N GLU A 7 62.18 -48.27 -1.33
CA GLU A 7 61.37 -47.06 -1.29
C GLU A 7 62.32 -45.87 -1.13
N PRO A 8 62.51 -45.08 -2.21
CA PRO A 8 62.55 -43.63 -2.05
C PRO A 8 61.86 -42.90 -3.21
N SER A 9 60.70 -43.38 -3.68
CA SER A 9 59.99 -42.79 -4.83
C SER A 9 58.79 -41.91 -4.46
N SER A 10 58.11 -42.12 -3.32
CA SER A 10 56.88 -41.38 -3.01
C SER A 10 57.15 -39.97 -2.44
N GLU A 11 58.11 -39.81 -1.51
CA GLU A 11 58.46 -38.49 -0.96
C GLU A 11 59.15 -37.59 -1.99
N ARG A 12 60.00 -38.17 -2.86
CA ARG A 12 60.61 -37.41 -3.97
C ARG A 12 59.57 -36.94 -4.98
N ASN A 13 58.55 -37.76 -5.28
CA ASN A 13 57.48 -37.37 -6.17
C ASN A 13 56.58 -36.28 -5.54
N GLN A 14 56.28 -36.36 -4.24
CA GLN A 14 55.53 -35.32 -3.53
C GLN A 14 56.29 -33.98 -3.46
N ILE A 15 57.61 -34.01 -3.25
CA ILE A 15 58.42 -32.79 -3.25
C ILE A 15 58.49 -32.17 -4.66
N VAL A 16 58.56 -33.00 -5.71
CA VAL A 16 58.52 -32.51 -7.10
C VAL A 16 57.15 -31.92 -7.45
N GLU A 17 56.05 -32.52 -7.00
CA GLU A 17 54.69 -31.98 -7.17
C GLU A 17 54.53 -30.64 -6.46
N LEU A 18 54.95 -30.55 -5.19
CA LEU A 18 54.88 -29.30 -4.42
C LEU A 18 55.77 -28.20 -5.01
N GLN A 19 56.93 -28.56 -5.58
CA GLN A 19 57.79 -27.60 -6.29
C GLN A 19 57.17 -27.13 -7.62
N GLN A 20 56.46 -28.00 -8.33
CA GLN A 20 55.72 -27.65 -9.55
C GLN A 20 54.51 -26.77 -9.24
N GLU A 21 53.77 -27.05 -8.16
CA GLU A 21 52.67 -26.22 -7.67
C GLU A 21 53.15 -24.84 -7.20
N LEU A 22 54.27 -24.78 -6.46
CA LEU A 22 54.85 -23.51 -6.03
C LEU A 22 55.37 -22.68 -7.22
N ALA A 23 55.98 -23.33 -8.22
CA ALA A 23 56.41 -22.66 -9.45
C ALA A 23 55.21 -22.18 -10.29
N ARG A 24 54.09 -22.93 -10.29
CA ARG A 24 52.84 -22.51 -10.91
C ARG A 24 52.23 -21.30 -10.18
N ALA A 25 52.13 -21.35 -8.85
CA ALA A 25 51.61 -20.27 -8.02
C ALA A 25 52.46 -18.98 -8.16
N ARG A 26 53.79 -19.11 -8.25
CA ARG A 26 54.68 -17.97 -8.51
C ARG A 26 54.48 -17.38 -9.90
N ARG A 27 54.28 -18.20 -10.94
CA ARG A 27 53.95 -17.71 -12.29
C ARG A 27 52.58 -17.03 -12.35
N GLU A 28 51.59 -17.58 -11.63
CA GLU A 28 50.25 -16.98 -11.52
C GLU A 28 50.28 -15.66 -10.74
N LEU A 29 51.08 -15.57 -9.67
CA LEU A 29 51.29 -14.33 -8.92
C LEU A 29 52.03 -13.28 -9.76
N GLN A 30 53.10 -13.67 -10.45
CA GLN A 30 53.87 -12.77 -11.30
C GLN A 30 53.06 -12.31 -12.53
N ALA A 31 52.18 -13.16 -13.07
CA ALA A 31 51.21 -12.79 -14.09
C ALA A 31 50.13 -11.84 -13.55
N ALA A 32 49.66 -12.04 -12.32
CA ALA A 32 48.71 -11.14 -11.65
C ALA A 32 49.33 -9.77 -11.31
N GLU A 33 50.59 -9.73 -10.89
CA GLU A 33 51.37 -8.51 -10.67
C GLU A 33 51.65 -7.76 -11.99
N GLN A 34 51.95 -8.48 -13.08
CA GLN A 34 52.05 -7.90 -14.43
C GLN A 34 50.70 -7.43 -14.98
N LEU A 35 49.58 -8.06 -14.59
CA LEU A 35 48.23 -7.62 -14.93
C LEU A 35 47.84 -6.35 -14.17
N ALA A 36 48.21 -6.28 -12.88
CA ALA A 36 48.00 -5.12 -12.02
C ALA A 36 48.88 -3.91 -12.40
N ALA A 37 49.99 -4.14 -13.12
CA ALA A 37 50.89 -3.09 -13.61
C ALA A 37 50.46 -2.47 -14.96
N ARG A 38 49.34 -2.88 -15.57
CA ARG A 38 48.80 -2.26 -16.78
C ARG A 38 47.85 -1.11 -16.42
N PRO A 39 48.07 0.12 -16.92
CA PRO A 39 47.15 1.22 -16.69
C PRO A 39 45.98 1.10 -17.68
N ASP A 40 44.96 0.33 -17.31
CA ASP A 40 43.62 0.45 -17.89
C ASP A 40 42.59 0.32 -16.75
N PRO A 41 41.92 1.41 -16.35
CA PRO A 41 41.03 1.44 -15.19
C PRO A 41 39.68 0.72 -15.39
N TRP A 42 39.47 -0.01 -16.50
CA TRP A 42 38.12 -0.50 -16.88
C TRP A 42 38.00 -1.99 -17.30
N ASP A 43 38.91 -2.91 -16.92
CA ASP A 43 38.75 -4.35 -17.23
C ASP A 43 37.73 -5.06 -16.29
N PRO A 44 36.56 -5.54 -16.79
CA PRO A 44 35.48 -6.10 -15.97
C PRO A 44 35.77 -7.48 -15.34
N LYS A 45 36.79 -8.21 -15.82
CA LYS A 45 37.00 -9.62 -15.40
C LYS A 45 37.63 -9.77 -14.02
N VAL A 46 38.29 -8.73 -13.52
CA VAL A 46 38.98 -8.76 -12.21
C VAL A 46 38.02 -8.59 -11.03
N TRP A 47 36.86 -7.93 -11.24
CA TRP A 47 35.89 -7.62 -10.18
C TRP A 47 34.92 -8.76 -9.83
N VAL A 48 34.64 -9.67 -10.79
CA VAL A 48 33.70 -10.79 -10.60
C VAL A 48 34.20 -11.79 -9.54
N GLY A 49 35.52 -11.95 -9.39
CA GLY A 49 36.12 -12.88 -8.43
C GLY A 49 36.12 -12.39 -6.97
N ARG A 50 36.11 -11.07 -6.75
CA ARG A 50 36.15 -10.45 -5.41
C ARG A 50 34.74 -10.29 -4.82
N ALA A 51 33.75 -9.96 -5.64
CA ALA A 51 32.34 -9.85 -5.23
C ALA A 51 31.76 -11.18 -4.69
N ARG A 52 32.16 -12.33 -5.27
CA ARG A 52 31.71 -13.66 -4.80
C ARG A 52 32.20 -14.04 -3.39
N ARG A 53 33.30 -13.46 -2.89
CA ARG A 53 33.85 -13.77 -1.56
C ARG A 53 33.27 -12.90 -0.44
N ILE A 54 32.85 -11.67 -0.75
CA ILE A 54 32.31 -10.72 0.24
C ILE A 54 30.81 -10.96 0.46
N GLY A 55 30.05 -11.30 -0.59
CA GLY A 55 28.63 -11.67 -0.48
C GLY A 55 28.35 -12.91 0.38
N GLY A 56 29.32 -13.80 0.56
CA GLY A 56 29.19 -15.01 1.38
C GLY A 56 29.33 -14.80 2.90
N MET A 57 29.74 -13.60 3.34
CA MET A 57 29.94 -13.31 4.76
C MET A 57 28.74 -12.55 5.36
N GLY A 58 28.15 -11.60 4.62
CA GLY A 58 26.88 -10.94 4.99
C GLY A 58 25.69 -11.91 5.01
N ARG A 59 25.65 -12.86 4.07
CA ARG A 59 24.61 -13.90 3.98
C ARG A 59 24.51 -14.77 5.25
N ARG A 60 25.66 -15.11 5.86
CA ARG A 60 25.72 -15.89 7.10
C ARG A 60 25.29 -15.12 8.35
N PHE A 61 25.33 -13.79 8.31
CA PHE A 61 24.88 -12.94 9.41
C PHE A 61 23.36 -12.70 9.31
N ALA A 62 22.86 -12.40 8.10
CA ALA A 62 21.41 -12.31 7.83
C ALA A 62 20.68 -13.64 8.08
N GLU A 63 21.22 -14.77 7.62
CA GLU A 63 20.66 -16.10 7.88
C GLU A 63 20.64 -16.48 9.37
N ARG A 64 21.57 -15.94 10.18
CA ARG A 64 21.63 -16.18 11.63
C ARG A 64 20.64 -15.33 12.42
N THR A 65 20.36 -14.09 11.98
CA THR A 65 19.39 -13.20 12.62
C THR A 65 17.96 -13.59 12.26
N ILE A 66 17.71 -13.96 11.00
CA ILE A 66 16.40 -14.45 10.51
C ILE A 66 15.98 -15.76 11.20
N ARG A 67 16.93 -16.64 11.55
CA ARG A 67 16.64 -17.93 12.21
C ARG A 67 16.23 -17.85 13.69
N ARG A 68 16.28 -16.67 14.33
CA ARG A 68 15.98 -16.53 15.78
C ARG A 68 14.54 -16.09 16.08
N GLN A 69 13.75 -15.71 15.09
CA GLN A 69 12.30 -15.54 15.24
C GLN A 69 11.62 -16.78 14.67
N ALA A 70 10.63 -17.32 15.38
CA ALA A 70 9.87 -18.49 14.94
C ALA A 70 9.33 -18.22 13.53
N SER A 71 9.80 -18.98 12.53
CA SER A 71 9.31 -18.83 11.17
C SER A 71 7.81 -19.13 11.16
N PRO A 72 6.96 -18.25 10.61
CA PRO A 72 5.55 -18.55 10.49
C PRO A 72 5.38 -19.85 9.70
N LYS A 73 4.43 -20.70 10.11
CA LYS A 73 4.09 -21.91 9.34
C LYS A 73 3.57 -21.45 7.98
N VAL A 74 4.31 -21.79 6.92
CA VAL A 74 3.84 -21.61 5.53
C VAL A 74 2.50 -22.31 5.39
N VAL A 75 1.47 -21.57 5.03
CA VAL A 75 0.13 -22.12 4.81
C VAL A 75 0.07 -22.69 3.40
N GLU A 76 0.11 -24.02 3.27
CA GLU A 76 -0.20 -24.71 2.02
C GLU A 76 -1.72 -24.74 1.83
N ALA A 77 -2.20 -24.22 0.69
CA ALA A 77 -3.59 -24.41 0.27
C ALA A 77 -3.66 -25.61 -0.68
N ALA A 78 -4.60 -26.53 -0.44
CA ALA A 78 -4.83 -27.63 -1.37
C ALA A 78 -5.32 -27.06 -2.73
N PRO A 79 -4.90 -27.63 -3.87
CA PRO A 79 -5.41 -27.23 -5.18
C PRO A 79 -6.94 -27.38 -5.22
N SER A 80 -7.65 -26.29 -5.51
CA SER A 80 -9.10 -26.29 -5.66
C SER A 80 -9.49 -26.22 -7.13
N ALA A 81 -10.47 -27.05 -7.52
CA ALA A 81 -11.07 -27.01 -8.85
C ALA A 81 -12.11 -25.88 -9.00
N ALA A 82 -12.37 -25.12 -7.94
CA ALA A 82 -13.34 -24.02 -7.97
C ALA A 82 -12.96 -22.96 -9.03
N PRO A 83 -13.94 -22.32 -9.69
CA PRO A 83 -13.67 -21.27 -10.67
C PRO A 83 -12.89 -20.07 -10.09
N SER A 84 -13.10 -19.80 -8.80
CA SER A 84 -12.44 -18.76 -7.99
C SER A 84 -11.06 -19.15 -7.44
N SER A 85 -10.58 -20.38 -7.67
CA SER A 85 -9.27 -20.82 -7.18
C SER A 85 -8.13 -19.95 -7.73
N PHE A 86 -7.03 -19.87 -6.98
CA PHE A 86 -5.86 -19.09 -7.37
C PHE A 86 -5.31 -19.54 -8.74
N GLU A 87 -5.26 -20.85 -8.99
CA GLU A 87 -4.78 -21.44 -10.23
C GLU A 87 -5.68 -21.08 -11.43
N SER A 88 -7.00 -21.09 -11.24
CA SER A 88 -7.96 -20.68 -12.28
C SER A 88 -7.85 -19.18 -12.57
N TRP A 89 -7.77 -18.36 -11.53
CA TRP A 89 -7.53 -16.92 -11.66
C TRP A 89 -6.21 -16.60 -12.37
N GLN A 90 -5.12 -17.28 -11.99
CA GLN A 90 -3.81 -17.06 -12.58
C GLN A 90 -3.80 -17.38 -14.08
N ARG A 91 -4.44 -18.49 -14.49
CA ARG A 91 -4.59 -18.83 -15.93
C ARG A 91 -5.33 -17.74 -16.70
N ARG A 92 -6.38 -17.16 -16.12
CA ARG A 92 -7.11 -16.04 -16.75
C ARG A 92 -6.25 -14.77 -16.84
N MET A 93 -5.53 -14.43 -15.76
CA MET A 93 -4.69 -13.23 -15.68
C MET A 93 -3.49 -13.24 -16.63
N GLN A 94 -3.06 -14.41 -17.11
CA GLN A 94 -2.07 -14.52 -18.20
C GLN A 94 -2.62 -14.03 -19.55
N GLY A 95 -3.94 -14.12 -19.78
CA GLY A 95 -4.60 -13.76 -21.06
C GLY A 95 -5.42 -12.47 -21.04
N SER A 96 -5.99 -12.07 -19.90
CA SER A 96 -6.77 -10.83 -19.72
C SER A 96 -6.58 -10.29 -18.31
N ARG A 97 -6.34 -8.98 -18.18
CA ARG A 97 -6.02 -8.32 -16.89
C ARG A 97 -7.13 -7.40 -16.37
N PHE A 98 -8.28 -7.40 -17.03
CA PHE A 98 -9.37 -6.49 -16.71
C PHE A 98 -10.13 -6.95 -15.46
N VAL A 99 -10.45 -6.00 -14.58
CA VAL A 99 -11.31 -6.19 -13.41
C VAL A 99 -12.77 -6.13 -13.86
N GLY A 100 -13.51 -7.23 -13.75
CA GLY A 100 -14.76 -7.43 -14.48
C GLY A 100 -15.90 -6.49 -14.09
N PHE A 101 -16.49 -5.82 -15.08
CA PHE A 101 -17.84 -5.22 -15.04
C PHE A 101 -18.32 -5.04 -16.49
N PRO A 102 -19.64 -4.87 -16.75
CA PRO A 102 -20.13 -4.74 -18.11
C PRO A 102 -19.52 -3.52 -18.82
N SER A 103 -18.81 -3.75 -19.93
CA SER A 103 -17.99 -2.71 -20.59
C SER A 103 -18.80 -1.50 -21.05
N TYR A 104 -20.08 -1.68 -21.39
CA TYR A 104 -20.97 -0.59 -21.76
C TYR A 104 -21.17 0.43 -20.64
N TRP A 105 -21.01 0.04 -19.36
CA TRP A 105 -21.07 0.94 -18.20
C TRP A 105 -20.02 2.04 -18.28
N ARG A 106 -18.85 1.77 -18.89
CA ARG A 106 -17.78 2.78 -19.04
C ARG A 106 -18.20 3.99 -19.85
N TYR A 107 -19.11 3.80 -20.81
CA TYR A 107 -19.50 4.84 -21.76
C TYR A 107 -20.91 5.37 -21.47
N SER A 108 -21.79 4.53 -20.94
CA SER A 108 -23.19 4.89 -20.70
C SER A 108 -23.40 5.56 -19.35
N ARG A 109 -22.45 5.48 -18.41
CA ARG A 109 -22.63 5.99 -17.05
C ARG A 109 -21.83 7.24 -16.79
N ARG A 110 -22.50 8.19 -16.18
CA ARG A 110 -21.88 9.31 -15.47
C ARG A 110 -22.47 9.28 -14.07
N GLY A 111 -21.61 9.12 -13.06
CA GLY A 111 -22.04 9.27 -11.68
C GLY A 111 -22.61 10.66 -11.43
N PRO A 112 -23.29 10.87 -10.29
CA PRO A 112 -23.81 12.19 -9.94
C PRO A 112 -22.65 13.20 -9.86
N ALA A 113 -22.86 14.40 -10.41
CA ALA A 113 -21.85 15.47 -10.39
C ALA A 113 -21.49 15.91 -8.96
N THR A 114 -22.45 15.77 -8.04
CA THR A 114 -22.27 15.99 -6.62
C THR A 114 -22.85 14.78 -5.90
N PRO A 115 -22.03 13.77 -5.57
CA PRO A 115 -22.47 12.57 -4.85
C PRO A 115 -23.08 12.90 -3.49
N ALA A 116 -24.01 12.06 -3.04
CA ALA A 116 -24.63 12.17 -1.72
C ALA A 116 -23.72 11.61 -0.64
N PRO A 117 -23.92 11.99 0.63
CA PRO A 117 -23.14 11.41 1.74
C PRO A 117 -23.29 9.89 1.86
N ILE A 118 -24.40 9.33 1.35
CA ILE A 118 -24.76 7.92 1.43
C ILE A 118 -25.04 7.38 0.03
N ALA A 119 -24.50 6.19 -0.26
CA ALA A 119 -24.99 5.35 -1.36
C ALA A 119 -25.85 4.20 -0.84
N VAL A 120 -26.92 3.89 -1.56
CA VAL A 120 -27.73 2.69 -1.35
C VAL A 120 -27.50 1.76 -2.53
N VAL A 121 -26.99 0.56 -2.27
CA VAL A 121 -26.90 -0.53 -3.25
C VAL A 121 -28.00 -1.53 -2.95
N LEU A 122 -29.05 -1.52 -3.77
CA LEU A 122 -30.17 -2.43 -3.69
C LEU A 122 -30.03 -3.50 -4.78
N HIS A 123 -29.93 -4.77 -4.41
CA HIS A 123 -30.00 -5.86 -5.39
C HIS A 123 -31.42 -6.42 -5.51
N CYS A 124 -32.01 -6.31 -6.70
CA CYS A 124 -33.36 -6.77 -7.01
C CYS A 124 -33.31 -8.02 -7.90
N HIS A 125 -33.66 -9.16 -7.29
CA HIS A 125 -33.92 -10.42 -7.99
C HIS A 125 -35.41 -10.79 -7.91
N PHE A 126 -36.02 -10.66 -6.73
CA PHE A 126 -37.44 -10.91 -6.50
C PHE A 126 -38.23 -9.60 -6.61
N ILE A 127 -38.70 -9.29 -7.82
CA ILE A 127 -39.32 -8.01 -8.15
C ILE A 127 -40.60 -7.71 -7.37
N ASP A 128 -41.28 -8.74 -6.86
CA ASP A 128 -42.48 -8.62 -6.02
C ASP A 128 -42.18 -8.07 -4.61
N LEU A 129 -40.92 -8.10 -4.17
CA LEU A 129 -40.49 -7.56 -2.88
C LEU A 129 -39.86 -6.17 -2.98
N LEU A 130 -39.76 -5.62 -4.20
CA LEU A 130 -39.05 -4.37 -4.44
C LEU A 130 -39.75 -3.18 -3.75
N ASP A 131 -41.08 -3.09 -3.88
CA ASP A 131 -41.83 -1.91 -3.47
C ASP A 131 -41.76 -1.70 -1.93
N ASP A 132 -41.88 -2.79 -1.16
CA ASP A 132 -41.74 -2.76 0.31
C ASP A 132 -40.33 -2.31 0.75
N LEU A 133 -39.30 -2.80 0.04
CA LEU A 133 -37.91 -2.46 0.34
C LEU A 133 -37.59 -1.00 -0.02
N VAL A 134 -38.09 -0.52 -1.17
CA VAL A 134 -37.96 0.89 -1.58
C VAL A 134 -38.68 1.80 -0.60
N ALA A 135 -39.91 1.44 -0.17
CA ALA A 135 -40.64 2.22 0.83
C ALA A 135 -39.88 2.33 2.16
N SER A 136 -39.16 1.27 2.55
CA SER A 136 -38.34 1.28 3.77
C SER A 136 -37.14 2.24 3.68
N LEU A 137 -36.66 2.60 2.48
CA LEU A 137 -35.57 3.57 2.31
C LEU A 137 -35.97 4.99 2.73
N ALA A 138 -37.27 5.30 2.86
CA ALA A 138 -37.74 6.58 3.41
C ALA A 138 -37.31 6.82 4.87
N ALA A 139 -36.85 5.77 5.57
CA ALA A 139 -36.22 5.90 6.88
C ALA A 139 -34.85 6.62 6.83
N ILE A 140 -34.22 6.76 5.66
CA ILE A 140 -32.97 7.51 5.52
C ILE A 140 -33.30 9.01 5.54
N GLY A 141 -33.13 9.64 6.71
CA GLY A 141 -33.43 11.06 6.92
C GLY A 141 -32.45 12.06 6.29
N GLU A 142 -31.52 11.60 5.45
CA GLU A 142 -30.51 12.43 4.77
C GLU A 142 -30.47 12.09 3.27
N PRO A 143 -29.98 13.01 2.41
CA PRO A 143 -29.88 12.72 0.98
C PRO A 143 -28.99 11.52 0.67
N PHE A 144 -29.42 10.67 -0.27
CA PHE A 144 -28.66 9.50 -0.71
C PHE A 144 -28.77 9.29 -2.23
N ASP A 145 -27.85 8.50 -2.78
CA ASP A 145 -27.88 8.06 -4.18
C ASP A 145 -28.18 6.55 -4.24
N LEU A 146 -29.18 6.16 -5.03
CA LEU A 146 -29.72 4.81 -5.12
C LEU A 146 -29.25 4.10 -6.40
N TYR A 147 -28.52 3.01 -6.22
CA TYR A 147 -28.08 2.11 -7.29
C TYR A 147 -28.79 0.77 -7.16
N VAL A 148 -29.66 0.45 -8.11
CA VAL A 148 -30.43 -0.80 -8.14
C VAL A 148 -29.80 -1.77 -9.12
N THR A 149 -29.14 -2.82 -8.64
CA THR A 149 -28.73 -3.92 -9.53
C THR A 149 -29.94 -4.83 -9.78
N ASN A 150 -30.31 -5.03 -11.04
CA ASN A 150 -31.52 -5.76 -11.41
C ASN A 150 -31.18 -7.04 -12.18
N SER A 151 -31.43 -8.19 -11.54
CA SER A 151 -31.29 -9.54 -12.11
C SER A 151 -32.63 -10.26 -12.27
N SER A 152 -33.77 -9.56 -12.06
CA SER A 152 -35.11 -10.16 -12.08
C SER A 152 -35.56 -10.64 -13.47
N GLY A 153 -34.91 -10.16 -14.54
CA GLY A 153 -35.32 -10.42 -15.92
C GLY A 153 -36.42 -9.49 -16.43
N GLU A 154 -36.99 -8.65 -15.57
CA GLU A 154 -38.02 -7.66 -15.91
C GLU A 154 -37.47 -6.24 -15.79
N ALA A 155 -37.94 -5.34 -16.66
CA ALA A 155 -37.58 -3.92 -16.55
C ALA A 155 -38.27 -3.29 -15.34
N ILE A 156 -37.52 -2.57 -14.51
CA ILE A 156 -38.06 -1.82 -13.37
C ILE A 156 -38.49 -0.44 -13.86
N ALA A 157 -39.78 -0.12 -13.71
CA ALA A 157 -40.31 1.19 -14.03
C ALA A 157 -39.83 2.24 -13.01
N ALA A 158 -39.53 3.45 -13.49
CA ALA A 158 -38.92 4.51 -12.67
C ALA A 158 -39.82 4.97 -11.50
N ASP A 159 -41.14 4.90 -11.66
CA ASP A 159 -42.13 5.24 -10.64
C ASP A 159 -42.08 4.32 -9.41
N ARG A 160 -41.62 3.08 -9.57
CA ARG A 160 -41.42 2.11 -8.46
C ARG A 160 -40.20 2.42 -7.59
N LEU A 161 -39.32 3.30 -8.05
CA LEU A 161 -38.08 3.67 -7.35
C LEU A 161 -38.13 5.08 -6.76
N VAL A 162 -39.31 5.72 -6.78
CA VAL A 162 -39.50 7.05 -6.20
C VAL A 162 -39.55 6.93 -4.69
N VAL A 163 -38.52 7.45 -4.03
CA VAL A 163 -38.42 7.50 -2.58
C VAL A 163 -37.87 8.86 -2.14
N GLU A 164 -38.40 9.38 -1.03
CA GLU A 164 -37.93 10.63 -0.44
C GLU A 164 -36.45 10.52 -0.05
N GLY A 165 -35.68 11.58 -0.32
CA GLY A 165 -34.24 11.62 -0.03
C GLY A 165 -33.32 11.11 -1.15
N ALA A 166 -33.82 10.30 -2.10
CA ALA A 166 -33.02 9.86 -3.25
C ALA A 166 -32.75 11.02 -4.22
N ARG A 167 -31.47 11.40 -4.41
CA ARG A 167 -31.05 12.46 -5.34
C ARG A 167 -30.66 11.94 -6.72
N HIS A 168 -30.16 10.72 -6.77
CA HIS A 168 -29.85 9.98 -7.98
C HIS A 168 -30.45 8.58 -7.87
N VAL A 169 -31.05 8.09 -8.94
CA VAL A 169 -31.59 6.73 -9.02
C VAL A 169 -31.11 6.11 -10.32
N GLU A 170 -30.43 4.98 -10.24
CA GLU A 170 -29.92 4.28 -11.41
C GLU A 170 -30.19 2.78 -11.33
N VAL A 171 -30.80 2.24 -12.39
CA VAL A 171 -31.02 0.80 -12.53
C VAL A 171 -29.91 0.18 -13.40
N LEU A 172 -29.23 -0.79 -12.83
CA LEU A 172 -28.10 -1.51 -13.41
C LEU A 172 -28.57 -2.93 -13.77
N THR A 173 -28.99 -3.15 -15.01
CA THR A 173 -29.36 -4.50 -15.47
C THR A 173 -28.14 -5.40 -15.50
N VAL A 174 -28.23 -6.54 -14.81
CA VAL A 174 -27.16 -7.51 -14.63
C VAL A 174 -27.68 -8.93 -14.87
N GLU A 175 -26.77 -9.85 -15.14
CA GLU A 175 -27.11 -11.28 -15.21
C GLU A 175 -27.48 -11.81 -13.82
N ASN A 176 -28.38 -12.78 -13.75
CA ASN A 176 -28.60 -13.56 -12.54
C ASN A 176 -27.46 -14.58 -12.35
N HIS A 177 -26.32 -14.09 -11.86
CA HIS A 177 -25.09 -14.86 -11.68
C HIS A 177 -24.34 -14.33 -10.46
N GLY A 178 -23.87 -15.22 -9.58
CA GLY A 178 -23.18 -14.84 -8.34
C GLY A 178 -24.08 -14.13 -7.33
N ARG A 179 -25.40 -14.37 -7.40
CA ARG A 179 -26.45 -13.81 -6.55
C ARG A 179 -26.35 -12.28 -6.42
N ASP A 180 -26.45 -11.75 -5.21
CA ASP A 180 -26.31 -10.32 -4.89
C ASP A 180 -24.85 -9.85 -4.80
N ILE A 181 -23.89 -10.79 -4.74
CA ILE A 181 -22.48 -10.49 -4.48
C ILE A 181 -21.73 -10.13 -5.77
N TRP A 182 -21.91 -10.88 -6.85
CA TRP A 182 -21.27 -10.52 -8.12
C TRP A 182 -21.73 -9.17 -8.66
N PRO A 183 -23.04 -8.83 -8.69
CA PRO A 183 -23.50 -7.49 -9.04
C PRO A 183 -22.89 -6.40 -8.17
N LEU A 184 -22.77 -6.63 -6.85
CA LEU A 184 -22.07 -5.69 -5.95
C LEU A 184 -20.60 -5.50 -6.35
N VAL A 185 -19.89 -6.59 -6.63
CA VAL A 185 -18.51 -6.55 -7.11
C VAL A 185 -18.39 -5.80 -8.44
N GLN A 186 -19.35 -5.94 -9.36
CA GLN A 186 -19.36 -5.16 -10.60
C GLN A 186 -19.52 -3.65 -10.34
N VAL A 187 -20.36 -3.27 -9.37
CA VAL A 187 -20.54 -1.87 -8.95
C VAL A 187 -19.23 -1.32 -8.35
N VAL A 188 -18.55 -2.11 -7.51
CA VAL A 188 -17.21 -1.79 -6.97
C VAL A 188 -16.18 -1.64 -8.09
N ASN A 189 -16.10 -2.61 -9.00
CA ASN A 189 -15.12 -2.64 -10.09
C ASN A 189 -15.32 -1.47 -11.08
N ALA A 190 -16.55 -0.97 -11.21
CA ALA A 190 -16.88 0.19 -12.02
C ALA A 190 -16.53 1.54 -11.34
N GLY A 191 -16.05 1.54 -10.10
CA GLY A 191 -15.73 2.76 -9.34
C GLY A 191 -16.96 3.56 -8.91
N ILE A 192 -18.16 2.97 -8.98
CA ILE A 192 -19.42 3.66 -8.68
C ILE A 192 -19.47 4.04 -7.19
N LEU A 193 -18.87 3.22 -6.32
CA LEU A 193 -18.89 3.47 -4.89
C LEU A 193 -17.77 4.40 -4.40
N ASP A 194 -16.74 4.69 -5.20
CA ASP A 194 -15.54 5.45 -4.78
C ASP A 194 -15.84 6.78 -4.06
N PRO A 195 -16.90 7.55 -4.42
CA PRO A 195 -17.22 8.79 -3.72
C PRO A 195 -17.81 8.63 -2.32
N TYR A 196 -18.25 7.44 -1.93
CA TYR A 196 -19.08 7.24 -0.73
C TYR A 196 -18.31 6.60 0.42
N ASP A 197 -18.39 7.19 1.61
CA ASP A 197 -17.79 6.64 2.83
C ASP A 197 -18.74 5.70 3.57
N VAL A 198 -20.05 5.91 3.43
CA VAL A 198 -21.10 5.08 4.02
C VAL A 198 -22.00 4.54 2.91
N VAL A 199 -22.17 3.22 2.90
CA VAL A 199 -22.99 2.49 1.94
C VAL A 199 -24.01 1.64 2.69
N LEU A 200 -25.28 1.74 2.32
CA LEU A 200 -26.29 0.75 2.68
C LEU A 200 -26.36 -0.30 1.60
N LYS A 201 -26.14 -1.57 1.95
CA LYS A 201 -26.26 -2.70 1.04
C LYS A 201 -27.45 -3.55 1.47
N VAL A 202 -28.47 -3.65 0.61
CA VAL A 202 -29.70 -4.41 0.84
C VAL A 202 -30.09 -5.19 -0.42
N HIS A 203 -30.94 -6.19 -0.29
CA HIS A 203 -31.41 -6.95 -1.46
C HIS A 203 -32.79 -7.57 -1.23
N THR A 204 -33.51 -7.86 -2.30
CA THR A 204 -34.73 -8.65 -2.23
C THR A 204 -34.37 -10.10 -1.88
N LYS A 205 -35.05 -10.70 -0.90
CA LYS A 205 -34.75 -12.07 -0.44
C LYS A 205 -36.03 -12.89 -0.25
N LYS A 206 -36.07 -14.08 -0.86
CA LYS A 206 -36.98 -15.17 -0.52
C LYS A 206 -36.15 -16.33 -0.01
N SER A 207 -36.64 -17.05 0.99
CA SER A 207 -35.92 -18.20 1.54
C SER A 207 -36.73 -19.47 1.30
N ALA A 208 -36.59 -20.03 0.10
CA ALA A 208 -37.23 -21.29 -0.29
C ALA A 208 -36.84 -22.45 0.65
N TRP A 209 -35.57 -22.49 1.09
CA TRP A 209 -35.08 -23.56 1.97
C TRP A 209 -35.76 -23.59 3.36
N ARG A 210 -36.09 -22.43 3.94
CA ARG A 210 -36.84 -22.36 5.22
C ARG A 210 -38.34 -22.54 5.04
N GLU A 211 -38.87 -22.30 3.86
CA GLU A 211 -40.26 -22.64 3.52
C GLU A 211 -40.46 -24.17 3.42
N GLU A 212 -39.40 -24.92 3.12
CA GLU A 212 -39.41 -26.39 3.00
C GLU A 212 -38.99 -27.15 4.28
N HIS A 213 -38.44 -26.46 5.30
CA HIS A 213 -37.98 -27.06 6.58
C HIS A 213 -38.69 -26.44 7.81
N PRO A 214 -39.96 -26.83 8.08
CA PRO A 214 -40.81 -26.24 9.13
C PRO A 214 -40.35 -26.53 10.58
N GLU A 215 -39.37 -27.42 10.77
CA GLU A 215 -38.78 -27.75 12.07
C GLU A 215 -37.78 -26.72 12.62
N LEU A 216 -37.33 -25.74 11.82
CA LEU A 216 -36.54 -24.61 12.30
C LEU A 216 -37.44 -23.50 12.84
N ALA A 217 -37.17 -23.00 14.04
CA ALA A 217 -37.96 -21.93 14.65
C ALA A 217 -37.82 -20.59 13.88
N GLY A 218 -38.91 -20.12 13.29
CA GLY A 218 -39.05 -18.82 12.62
C GLY A 218 -39.20 -18.90 11.09
N ASP A 219 -40.25 -18.29 10.53
CA ASP A 219 -40.48 -18.30 9.09
C ASP A 219 -39.47 -17.40 8.33
N GLY A 220 -39.29 -17.68 7.04
CA GLY A 220 -38.40 -16.92 6.16
C GLY A 220 -38.74 -15.43 6.02
N ALA A 221 -40.03 -15.10 6.13
CA ALA A 221 -40.52 -13.73 6.09
C ALA A 221 -40.16 -12.95 7.36
N THR A 222 -40.10 -13.61 8.51
CA THR A 222 -39.75 -13.08 9.84
C THR A 222 -38.26 -12.76 9.88
N TRP A 223 -37.41 -13.64 9.34
CA TRP A 223 -35.97 -13.35 9.19
C TRP A 223 -35.69 -12.19 8.23
N ARG A 224 -36.41 -12.11 7.10
CA ARG A 224 -36.31 -10.97 6.19
C ARG A 224 -36.75 -9.67 6.87
N SER A 225 -37.92 -9.71 7.52
CA SER A 225 -38.48 -8.57 8.24
C SER A 225 -37.54 -8.10 9.36
N SER A 226 -36.89 -9.01 10.08
CA SER A 226 -35.92 -8.66 11.11
C SER A 226 -34.67 -7.98 10.55
N LEU A 227 -34.15 -8.43 9.39
CA LEU A 227 -33.00 -7.78 8.73
C LEU A 227 -33.35 -6.36 8.28
N THR A 228 -34.46 -6.19 7.57
CA THR A 228 -34.89 -4.87 7.07
C THR A 228 -35.25 -3.93 8.21
N SER A 229 -35.99 -4.40 9.22
CA SER A 229 -36.39 -3.61 10.39
C SER A 229 -35.18 -3.17 11.22
N ALA A 230 -34.17 -4.02 11.41
CA ALA A 230 -32.97 -3.63 12.16
C ALA A 230 -32.17 -2.50 11.46
N LEU A 231 -32.16 -2.48 10.12
CA LEU A 231 -31.35 -1.53 9.34
C LEU A 231 -32.13 -0.27 8.91
N LEU A 232 -33.45 -0.39 8.71
CA LEU A 232 -34.33 0.61 8.10
C LEU A 232 -35.65 0.80 8.86
N GLY A 233 -35.78 0.27 10.09
CA GLY A 233 -37.07 0.24 10.79
C GLY A 233 -37.66 1.60 11.17
N SER A 234 -36.84 2.63 11.35
CA SER A 234 -37.28 4.01 11.59
C SER A 234 -36.19 5.04 11.25
N ALA A 235 -36.58 6.31 11.10
CA ALA A 235 -35.63 7.40 10.87
C ALA A 235 -34.63 7.59 12.01
N ASP A 236 -35.09 7.54 13.26
CA ASP A 236 -34.22 7.61 14.44
C ASP A 236 -33.22 6.45 14.47
N ASN A 237 -33.67 5.24 14.08
CA ASN A 237 -32.81 4.07 14.01
C ASN A 237 -31.67 4.25 13.00
N VAL A 238 -31.99 4.72 11.79
CA VAL A 238 -31.00 4.99 10.74
C VAL A 238 -30.05 6.11 11.16
N ALA A 239 -30.58 7.19 11.73
CA ALA A 239 -29.79 8.32 12.22
C ALA A 239 -28.78 7.87 13.30
N GLU A 240 -29.19 7.00 14.25
CA GLU A 240 -28.28 6.43 15.24
C GLU A 240 -27.15 5.60 14.61
N ILE A 241 -27.47 4.73 13.65
CA ILE A 241 -26.45 3.91 12.96
C ILE A 241 -25.44 4.80 12.22
N VAL A 242 -25.94 5.73 11.40
CA VAL A 242 -25.10 6.62 10.59
C VAL A 242 -24.26 7.55 11.47
N ALA A 243 -24.84 8.10 12.54
CA ALA A 243 -24.12 8.94 13.49
C ALA A 243 -23.00 8.16 14.20
N ALA A 244 -23.28 6.93 14.66
CA ALA A 244 -22.27 6.08 15.28
C ALA A 244 -21.13 5.75 14.32
N MET A 245 -21.45 5.40 13.06
CA MET A 245 -20.42 5.21 12.04
C MET A 245 -19.62 6.50 11.84
N ARG A 246 -20.24 7.66 11.62
CA ARG A 246 -19.49 8.92 11.45
C ARG A 246 -18.62 9.28 12.65
N ALA A 247 -19.05 8.95 13.87
CA ALA A 247 -18.31 9.22 15.09
C ALA A 247 -17.14 8.25 15.34
N ASP A 248 -17.24 7.01 14.86
CA ASP A 248 -16.25 5.96 15.09
C ASP A 248 -15.76 5.40 13.75
N ARG A 249 -14.57 5.84 13.35
CA ARG A 249 -13.91 5.42 12.09
C ARG A 249 -13.68 3.91 12.02
N ASP A 250 -13.68 3.21 13.16
CA ASP A 250 -13.41 1.78 13.26
C ASP A 250 -14.67 0.90 13.25
N ILE A 251 -15.86 1.47 13.09
CA ILE A 251 -17.05 0.69 12.74
C ILE A 251 -17.02 0.44 11.22
N ALA A 252 -16.71 -0.81 10.84
CA ALA A 252 -16.73 -1.25 9.44
C ALA A 252 -18.16 -1.45 8.94
N ALA A 253 -18.96 -2.21 9.68
CA ALA A 253 -20.32 -2.55 9.26
C ALA A 253 -21.27 -2.70 10.45
N VAL A 254 -22.55 -2.42 10.22
CA VAL A 254 -23.65 -2.68 11.14
C VAL A 254 -24.68 -3.57 10.45
N THR A 255 -24.99 -4.71 11.04
CA THR A 255 -26.01 -5.66 10.57
C THR A 255 -27.07 -5.94 11.64
N ALA A 256 -28.06 -6.78 11.35
CA ALA A 256 -29.11 -7.12 12.31
C ALA A 256 -28.60 -8.02 13.46
N ASP A 257 -29.31 -7.99 14.59
CA ASP A 257 -28.99 -8.82 15.74
C ASP A 257 -29.07 -10.32 15.39
N GLY A 258 -28.09 -11.09 15.85
CA GLY A 258 -27.95 -12.52 15.53
C GLY A 258 -27.43 -12.81 14.12
N SER A 259 -27.04 -11.79 13.36
CA SER A 259 -26.51 -11.95 11.99
C SER A 259 -24.99 -11.88 11.91
N VAL A 260 -24.29 -11.56 13.01
CA VAL A 260 -22.83 -11.70 13.05
C VAL A 260 -22.46 -13.08 13.56
N VAL A 261 -21.89 -13.89 12.67
CA VAL A 261 -21.65 -15.32 12.93
C VAL A 261 -20.18 -15.69 12.81
N GLY A 262 -19.79 -16.84 13.39
CA GLY A 262 -18.40 -17.23 13.61
C GLY A 262 -17.89 -18.42 12.79
N THR A 263 -16.87 -19.09 13.34
CA THR A 263 -16.14 -20.20 12.72
C THR A 263 -17.02 -21.42 12.42
N GLU A 264 -18.14 -21.57 13.11
CA GLU A 264 -19.14 -22.61 12.87
C GLU A 264 -19.79 -22.49 11.47
N HIS A 265 -19.65 -21.35 10.81
CA HIS A 265 -20.15 -21.10 9.47
C HIS A 265 -19.07 -21.18 8.38
N TRP A 266 -17.90 -21.76 8.63
CA TRP A 266 -16.91 -21.94 7.56
C TRP A 266 -17.43 -22.79 6.40
N GLY A 267 -18.12 -23.89 6.69
CA GLY A 267 -18.64 -24.79 5.67
C GLY A 267 -17.60 -25.18 4.61
N GLY A 268 -18.00 -25.16 3.34
CA GLY A 268 -17.11 -25.41 2.21
C GLY A 268 -16.20 -24.23 1.81
N ASP A 269 -16.34 -23.08 2.46
CA ASP A 269 -15.71 -21.83 2.00
C ASP A 269 -14.32 -21.55 2.57
N LEU A 270 -13.86 -22.29 3.60
CA LEU A 270 -12.53 -22.08 4.19
C LEU A 270 -11.41 -22.19 3.15
N ASP A 271 -11.43 -23.25 2.35
CA ASP A 271 -10.41 -23.47 1.31
C ASP A 271 -10.58 -22.50 0.12
N LEU A 272 -11.82 -22.05 -0.16
CA LEU A 272 -12.08 -21.02 -1.16
C LEU A 272 -11.48 -19.68 -0.75
N VAL A 273 -11.76 -19.23 0.48
CA VAL A 273 -11.20 -17.98 1.03
C VAL A 273 -9.68 -18.06 1.10
N ARG A 274 -9.12 -19.19 1.56
CA ARG A 274 -7.66 -19.42 1.56
C ARG A 274 -7.07 -19.31 0.16
N GLY A 275 -7.73 -19.89 -0.86
CA GLY A 275 -7.33 -19.77 -2.26
C GLY A 275 -7.40 -18.34 -2.79
N ILE A 276 -8.47 -17.60 -2.47
CA ILE A 276 -8.65 -16.20 -2.88
C ILE A 276 -7.60 -15.29 -2.22
N TYR A 277 -7.29 -15.49 -0.93
CA TYR A 277 -6.32 -14.69 -0.19
C TYR A 277 -4.89 -14.78 -0.77
N ARG A 278 -4.55 -15.89 -1.44
CA ARG A 278 -3.28 -16.02 -2.18
C ARG A 278 -3.12 -14.97 -3.28
N ARG A 279 -4.22 -14.41 -3.84
CA ARG A 279 -4.17 -13.34 -4.86
C ARG A 279 -3.48 -12.07 -4.35
N LEU A 280 -3.53 -11.83 -3.04
CA LEU A 280 -2.85 -10.72 -2.36
C LEU A 280 -1.73 -11.20 -1.43
N SER A 281 -1.40 -12.49 -1.44
CA SER A 281 -0.47 -13.11 -0.47
C SER A 281 -0.82 -12.81 0.99
N MET A 282 -2.13 -12.75 1.29
CA MET A 282 -2.62 -12.52 2.65
C MET A 282 -2.69 -13.85 3.42
N PRO A 283 -2.21 -13.92 4.67
CA PRO A 283 -2.47 -15.07 5.52
C PRO A 283 -3.95 -15.10 5.94
N LEU A 284 -4.45 -16.30 6.19
CA LEU A 284 -5.79 -16.52 6.75
C LEU A 284 -5.65 -17.22 8.10
N ASP A 285 -6.18 -16.59 9.15
CA ASP A 285 -6.41 -17.23 10.44
C ASP A 285 -7.85 -17.78 10.47
N PRO A 286 -8.06 -19.11 10.39
CA PRO A 286 -9.41 -19.68 10.39
C PRO A 286 -10.19 -19.39 11.66
N GLU A 287 -9.53 -19.14 12.80
CA GLU A 287 -10.19 -18.90 14.09
C GLU A 287 -10.71 -17.46 14.20
N SER A 288 -10.29 -16.57 13.29
CA SER A 288 -10.68 -15.16 13.29
C SER A 288 -12.01 -14.88 12.57
N LEU A 289 -12.69 -15.91 12.06
CA LEU A 289 -13.92 -15.70 11.28
C LEU A 289 -15.02 -15.08 12.15
N ARG A 290 -15.41 -13.86 11.79
CA ARG A 290 -16.60 -13.17 12.28
C ARG A 290 -17.11 -12.27 11.16
N PHE A 291 -18.32 -12.51 10.65
CA PHE A 291 -18.82 -11.79 9.47
C PHE A 291 -20.35 -11.57 9.51
N PRO A 292 -20.86 -10.54 8.79
CA PRO A 292 -22.30 -10.28 8.72
C PRO A 292 -22.98 -11.20 7.71
N ALA A 293 -23.60 -12.27 8.20
CA ALA A 293 -24.30 -13.25 7.39
C ALA A 293 -25.61 -12.72 6.80
N GLY A 294 -25.92 -13.15 5.58
CA GLY A 294 -27.11 -12.74 4.83
C GLY A 294 -26.93 -11.44 4.04
N SER A 295 -25.71 -10.93 3.96
CA SER A 295 -25.28 -9.81 3.11
C SER A 295 -26.19 -8.57 3.15
N MET A 296 -26.71 -8.17 4.31
CA MET A 296 -27.39 -6.88 4.47
C MET A 296 -26.77 -6.09 5.62
N TYR A 297 -26.32 -4.87 5.34
CA TYR A 297 -25.61 -4.06 6.30
C TYR A 297 -25.49 -2.59 5.86
N TRP A 298 -25.32 -1.71 6.84
CA TRP A 298 -24.63 -0.44 6.66
C TRP A 298 -23.13 -0.72 6.73
N ILE A 299 -22.32 -0.21 5.80
CA ILE A 299 -20.89 -0.53 5.71
C ILE A 299 -20.07 0.66 5.24
N ARG A 300 -18.80 0.70 5.65
CA ARG A 300 -17.81 1.60 5.10
C ARG A 300 -17.58 1.30 3.62
N GLY A 301 -17.73 2.31 2.77
CA GLY A 301 -17.47 2.20 1.33
C GLY A 301 -16.09 1.60 1.07
N PHE A 302 -15.08 2.01 1.83
CA PHE A 302 -13.70 1.50 1.78
C PHE A 302 -13.60 -0.04 1.82
N VAL A 303 -14.36 -0.72 2.70
CA VAL A 303 -14.30 -2.19 2.83
C VAL A 303 -14.77 -2.86 1.55
N LEU A 304 -15.86 -2.35 0.95
CA LEU A 304 -16.38 -2.86 -0.31
C LEU A 304 -15.46 -2.52 -1.49
N GLN A 305 -15.02 -1.26 -1.58
CA GLN A 305 -14.15 -0.76 -2.65
C GLN A 305 -12.84 -1.53 -2.72
N GLY A 306 -12.29 -1.93 -1.58
CA GLY A 306 -11.08 -2.75 -1.51
C GLY A 306 -11.22 -4.15 -2.14
N LEU A 307 -12.44 -4.66 -2.38
CA LEU A 307 -12.65 -5.94 -3.08
C LEU A 307 -12.06 -5.92 -4.50
N ARG A 308 -11.92 -4.73 -5.10
CA ARG A 308 -11.27 -4.52 -6.39
C ARG A 308 -9.85 -5.11 -6.44
N ALA A 309 -9.13 -5.12 -5.32
CA ALA A 309 -7.78 -5.66 -5.21
C ALA A 309 -7.68 -7.16 -5.57
N PHE A 310 -8.76 -7.92 -5.34
CA PHE A 310 -8.83 -9.35 -5.64
C PHE A 310 -9.11 -9.64 -7.13
N ARG A 311 -9.45 -8.60 -7.91
CA ARG A 311 -9.71 -8.68 -9.36
C ARG A 311 -10.68 -9.79 -9.71
N PHE A 312 -11.80 -9.82 -9.00
CA PHE A 312 -12.90 -10.73 -9.30
C PHE A 312 -13.49 -10.45 -10.67
N ASP A 313 -13.80 -11.51 -11.40
CA ASP A 313 -14.49 -11.49 -12.68
C ASP A 313 -15.66 -12.47 -12.68
N ARG A 314 -16.52 -12.39 -13.71
CA ARG A 314 -17.71 -13.23 -13.89
C ARG A 314 -17.39 -14.72 -13.74
N ASP A 315 -16.25 -15.15 -14.29
CA ASP A 315 -15.81 -16.54 -14.33
C ASP A 315 -15.20 -17.02 -13.00
N ASP A 316 -15.10 -16.17 -11.97
CA ASP A 316 -14.83 -16.61 -10.60
C ASP A 316 -16.06 -17.25 -9.94
N PHE A 317 -17.26 -16.88 -10.39
CA PHE A 317 -18.52 -17.30 -9.79
C PHE A 317 -19.09 -18.53 -10.48
N GLU A 318 -19.57 -19.47 -9.68
CA GLU A 318 -20.22 -20.69 -10.14
C GLU A 318 -21.55 -20.38 -10.84
N PRO A 319 -21.95 -21.12 -11.89
CA PRO A 319 -23.30 -21.01 -12.45
C PRO A 319 -24.37 -21.30 -11.39
N GLU A 320 -25.48 -20.58 -11.39
CA GLU A 320 -26.57 -20.78 -10.43
C GLU A 320 -27.26 -22.14 -10.65
N ALA A 321 -27.22 -23.01 -9.64
CA ALA A 321 -27.78 -24.37 -9.66
C ALA A 321 -28.41 -24.75 -8.30
N GLY A 322 -28.80 -23.76 -7.48
CA GLY A 322 -29.43 -24.00 -6.17
C GLY A 322 -28.46 -24.36 -5.05
N GLN A 323 -27.18 -24.03 -5.21
CA GLN A 323 -26.15 -24.29 -4.20
C GLN A 323 -26.44 -23.52 -2.91
N ILE A 324 -26.25 -24.17 -1.76
CA ILE A 324 -26.52 -23.57 -0.44
C ILE A 324 -25.25 -23.08 0.29
N ASP A 325 -24.06 -23.50 -0.16
CA ASP A 325 -22.76 -23.13 0.45
C ASP A 325 -21.61 -23.37 -0.56
N GLY A 326 -20.38 -22.94 -0.25
CA GLY A 326 -19.18 -23.33 -1.02
C GLY A 326 -19.10 -22.75 -2.43
N THR A 327 -19.42 -21.46 -2.56
CA THR A 327 -19.37 -20.72 -3.84
C THR A 327 -18.58 -19.43 -3.66
N CYS A 328 -18.04 -18.83 -4.72
CA CYS A 328 -17.30 -17.56 -4.64
C CYS A 328 -18.10 -16.45 -3.94
N ALA A 329 -19.42 -16.37 -4.13
CA ALA A 329 -20.29 -15.43 -3.44
C ALA A 329 -20.27 -15.61 -1.91
N HIS A 330 -20.32 -16.86 -1.44
CA HIS A 330 -20.29 -17.24 -0.02
C HIS A 330 -18.89 -17.00 0.59
N ALA A 331 -17.83 -17.25 -0.17
CA ALA A 331 -16.47 -16.90 0.22
C ALA A 331 -16.31 -15.38 0.41
N ILE A 332 -16.78 -14.56 -0.53
CA ILE A 332 -16.71 -13.09 -0.44
C ILE A 332 -17.53 -12.57 0.76
N GLU A 333 -18.70 -13.14 1.05
CA GLU A 333 -19.49 -12.78 2.23
C GLU A 333 -18.68 -12.93 3.54
N ARG A 334 -17.97 -14.05 3.69
CA ARG A 334 -17.07 -14.29 4.84
C ARG A 334 -15.88 -13.33 4.84
N MET A 335 -15.35 -13.02 3.65
CA MET A 335 -14.25 -12.07 3.50
C MET A 335 -14.61 -10.68 4.01
N ILE A 336 -15.86 -10.22 3.92
CA ILE A 336 -16.24 -8.88 4.44
C ILE A 336 -15.85 -8.73 5.91
N GLY A 337 -16.11 -9.75 6.73
CA GLY A 337 -15.73 -9.76 8.15
C GLY A 337 -14.23 -9.80 8.35
N LEU A 338 -13.54 -10.71 7.66
CA LEU A 338 -12.09 -10.89 7.76
C LEU A 338 -11.31 -9.64 7.29
N LEU A 339 -11.74 -9.01 6.20
CA LEU A 339 -11.14 -7.79 5.66
C LEU A 339 -11.41 -6.58 6.56
N SER A 340 -12.58 -6.53 7.20
CA SER A 340 -12.86 -5.53 8.23
C SER A 340 -11.89 -5.64 9.40
N THR A 341 -11.65 -6.87 9.90
CA THR A 341 -10.69 -7.13 10.96
C THR A 341 -9.25 -6.80 10.54
N GLU A 342 -8.83 -7.20 9.32
CA GLU A 342 -7.49 -6.86 8.81
C GLU A 342 -7.27 -5.35 8.73
N ALA A 343 -8.34 -4.60 8.43
CA ALA A 343 -8.33 -3.14 8.42
C ALA A 343 -8.33 -2.49 9.80
N GLY A 344 -8.38 -3.27 10.88
CA GLY A 344 -8.47 -2.77 12.25
C GLY A 344 -9.87 -2.27 12.61
N MET A 345 -10.91 -2.73 11.91
CA MET A 345 -12.29 -2.32 12.11
C MET A 345 -13.16 -3.44 12.68
N ARG A 346 -14.33 -3.06 13.21
CA ARG A 346 -15.31 -3.95 13.84
C ARG A 346 -16.59 -4.02 13.02
N VAL A 347 -17.12 -5.24 12.89
CA VAL A 347 -18.51 -5.48 12.48
C VAL A 347 -19.37 -5.48 13.73
N LEU A 348 -20.49 -4.77 13.72
CA LEU A 348 -21.40 -4.68 14.85
C LEU A 348 -22.77 -5.24 14.46
N GLU A 349 -23.45 -5.82 15.42
CA GLU A 349 -24.89 -5.98 15.39
C GLU A 349 -25.57 -4.70 15.84
N ARG A 350 -26.84 -4.52 15.46
CA ARG A 350 -27.60 -3.31 15.76
C ARG A 350 -27.62 -2.96 17.25
N ARG A 351 -27.74 -3.95 18.14
CA ARG A 351 -27.72 -3.79 19.61
C ARG A 351 -26.37 -3.31 20.16
N GLU A 352 -25.28 -3.50 19.42
CA GLU A 352 -23.92 -3.10 19.81
C GLU A 352 -23.61 -1.65 19.41
N VAL A 353 -24.46 -1.01 18.59
CA VAL A 353 -24.28 0.38 18.14
C VAL A 353 -24.42 1.34 19.33
N PRO A 354 -23.41 2.18 19.62
CA PRO A 354 -23.49 3.17 20.69
C PRO A 354 -24.64 4.17 20.46
N ARG A 355 -25.43 4.45 21.50
CA ARG A 355 -26.47 5.49 21.46
C ARG A 355 -25.88 6.87 21.73
N GLY A 356 -26.41 7.88 21.04
CA GLY A 356 -26.00 9.27 21.25
C GLY A 356 -24.55 9.55 20.87
N ALA A 357 -24.00 8.78 19.92
CA ALA A 357 -22.66 8.98 19.42
C ALA A 357 -22.56 10.37 18.75
N THR A 358 -21.70 11.22 19.30
CA THR A 358 -21.32 12.50 18.69
C THR A 358 -19.99 12.33 17.98
N PRO A 359 -19.77 12.96 16.81
CA PRO A 359 -18.45 13.00 16.20
C PRO A 359 -17.41 13.43 17.23
N ALA A 360 -16.30 12.69 17.32
CA ALA A 360 -15.17 13.09 18.15
C ALA A 360 -14.61 14.44 17.63
N GLU A 361 -13.92 15.20 18.49
CA GLU A 361 -13.09 16.31 18.02
C GLU A 361 -12.11 15.81 16.94
N ASP A 362 -11.81 16.65 15.95
CA ASP A 362 -10.96 16.28 14.81
C ASP A 362 -9.63 15.69 15.30
N ALA A 363 -9.52 14.37 15.21
CA ALA A 363 -8.34 13.57 15.55
C ALA A 363 -7.50 13.27 14.30
N GLY A 364 -7.78 13.94 13.18
CA GLY A 364 -7.02 13.81 11.95
C GLY A 364 -5.57 14.24 12.13
N ALA A 365 -4.73 13.74 11.22
CA ALA A 365 -3.33 14.10 11.08
C ALA A 365 -3.08 14.70 9.69
N ARG A 366 -2.01 15.45 9.54
CA ARG A 366 -1.54 15.98 8.28
C ARG A 366 -0.69 14.92 7.60
N ILE A 367 -1.29 14.24 6.63
CA ILE A 367 -0.63 13.15 5.88
C ILE A 367 0.26 13.76 4.80
N VAL A 368 1.55 13.41 4.84
CA VAL A 368 2.59 13.96 3.95
C VAL A 368 3.35 12.82 3.27
N PRO A 369 2.92 12.34 2.10
CA PRO A 369 3.68 11.34 1.36
C PRO A 369 4.95 11.93 0.73
N PHE A 370 5.97 11.08 0.61
CA PHE A 370 7.18 11.39 -0.15
C PHE A 370 6.86 11.46 -1.66
N TYR A 371 7.52 12.37 -2.35
CA TYR A 371 7.28 12.65 -3.76
C TYR A 371 8.57 12.60 -4.57
N LEU A 372 8.66 11.62 -5.47
CA LEU A 372 9.81 11.36 -6.32
C LEU A 372 9.76 12.25 -7.58
N PRO A 373 10.75 13.14 -7.79
CA PRO A 373 10.75 14.01 -8.94
C PRO A 373 11.17 13.32 -10.25
N GLN A 374 11.67 12.08 -10.24
CA GLN A 374 12.38 11.46 -11.37
C GLN A 374 11.54 11.11 -12.63
N PHE A 375 10.23 11.38 -12.63
CA PHE A 375 9.36 11.17 -13.80
C PHE A 375 9.42 12.34 -14.81
N HIS A 376 10.60 12.88 -15.04
CA HIS A 376 10.91 13.84 -16.10
C HIS A 376 12.34 13.62 -16.62
N ARG A 377 12.68 14.20 -17.77
CA ARG A 377 13.99 14.00 -18.40
C ARG A 377 14.99 15.04 -17.92
N VAL A 378 16.18 14.56 -17.58
CA VAL A 378 17.37 15.39 -17.32
C VAL A 378 18.54 14.88 -18.13
N ALA A 379 19.47 15.77 -18.48
CA ALA A 379 20.59 15.46 -19.36
C ALA A 379 21.51 14.40 -18.75
N GLU A 380 21.66 14.43 -17.44
CA GLU A 380 22.43 13.51 -16.62
C GLU A 380 21.90 12.07 -16.75
N ASN A 381 20.58 11.89 -16.56
CA ASN A 381 19.94 10.59 -16.70
C ASN A 381 20.04 10.06 -18.13
N ASP A 382 19.84 10.92 -19.14
CA ASP A 382 20.01 10.54 -20.55
C ASP A 382 21.44 10.05 -20.84
N ARG A 383 22.45 10.67 -20.20
CA ARG A 383 23.86 10.27 -20.33
C ARG A 383 24.17 8.95 -19.64
N TRP A 384 23.59 8.69 -18.46
CA TRP A 384 23.95 7.53 -17.65
C TRP A 384 23.17 6.26 -18.00
N TRP A 385 21.91 6.41 -18.42
CA TRP A 385 20.94 5.33 -18.60
C TRP A 385 20.43 5.19 -20.03
N GLY A 386 20.73 6.16 -20.90
CA GLY A 386 20.31 6.18 -22.29
C GLY A 386 19.28 7.28 -22.58
N THR A 387 19.26 7.74 -23.82
CA THR A 387 18.39 8.85 -24.26
C THR A 387 16.91 8.53 -24.03
N GLY A 388 16.22 9.43 -23.34
CA GLY A 388 14.79 9.30 -23.04
C GLY A 388 14.50 8.65 -21.69
N PHE A 389 15.50 8.47 -20.83
CA PHE A 389 15.30 7.77 -19.56
C PHE A 389 14.41 8.57 -18.60
N THR A 390 13.45 7.85 -18.03
CA THR A 390 12.71 8.18 -16.80
C THR A 390 12.51 6.86 -16.04
N GLU A 391 12.07 6.92 -14.78
CA GLU A 391 11.81 5.70 -14.00
C GLU A 391 10.77 4.77 -14.64
N TRP A 392 9.90 5.28 -15.54
CA TRP A 392 8.99 4.45 -16.31
C TRP A 392 9.69 3.34 -17.11
N TYR A 393 10.92 3.57 -17.56
CA TYR A 393 11.70 2.53 -18.24
C TYR A 393 11.94 1.31 -17.34
N ASN A 394 12.30 1.55 -16.07
CA ASN A 394 12.51 0.49 -15.09
C ASN A 394 11.19 -0.21 -14.74
N VAL A 395 10.11 0.55 -14.59
CA VAL A 395 8.78 -0.01 -14.29
C VAL A 395 8.31 -0.94 -15.40
N VAL A 396 8.36 -0.50 -16.66
CA VAL A 396 7.76 -1.24 -17.79
C VAL A 396 8.55 -2.51 -18.14
N LYS A 397 9.87 -2.51 -17.99
CA LYS A 397 10.72 -3.66 -18.38
C LYS A 397 10.66 -4.83 -17.39
N ALA A 398 10.10 -4.62 -16.21
CA ALA A 398 10.11 -5.56 -15.11
C ALA A 398 9.22 -6.79 -15.40
N GLU A 399 9.65 -7.96 -14.95
CA GLU A 399 8.95 -9.24 -15.16
C GLU A 399 8.50 -9.86 -13.81
N PRO A 400 7.34 -10.54 -13.77
CA PRO A 400 6.93 -11.32 -12.60
C PRO A 400 7.95 -12.40 -12.23
N ILE A 401 8.25 -12.51 -10.94
CA ILE A 401 9.17 -13.54 -10.38
C ILE A 401 8.43 -14.82 -9.97
N TYR A 402 7.16 -14.70 -9.58
CA TYR A 402 6.35 -15.80 -9.06
C TYR A 402 4.89 -15.63 -9.47
N PRO A 403 4.08 -16.71 -9.45
CA PRO A 403 2.63 -16.66 -9.63
C PRO A 403 1.94 -15.57 -8.83
N GLY A 404 1.18 -14.69 -9.49
CA GLY A 404 0.44 -13.61 -8.84
C GLY A 404 1.27 -12.37 -8.48
N HIS A 405 2.58 -12.36 -8.74
CA HIS A 405 3.43 -11.18 -8.59
C HIS A 405 2.99 -10.07 -9.56
N VAL A 406 2.53 -8.93 -9.03
CA VAL A 406 1.98 -7.82 -9.81
C VAL A 406 3.08 -6.85 -10.25
N VAL A 407 3.93 -7.35 -11.16
CA VAL A 407 4.97 -6.60 -11.84
C VAL A 407 4.88 -6.88 -13.35
N PRO A 408 4.99 -5.89 -14.26
CA PRO A 408 5.16 -4.47 -13.97
C PRO A 408 3.88 -3.88 -13.35
N LEU A 409 4.06 -3.00 -12.37
CA LEU A 409 2.95 -2.21 -11.81
C LEU A 409 2.49 -1.20 -12.87
N ARG A 410 1.17 -1.00 -12.98
CA ARG A 410 0.58 -0.20 -14.07
C ARG A 410 -0.29 0.93 -13.53
N PRO A 411 -0.09 2.18 -13.99
CA PRO A 411 -0.97 3.30 -13.67
C PRO A 411 -2.32 3.17 -14.39
N THR A 412 -3.33 3.86 -13.86
CA THR A 412 -4.66 3.97 -14.47
C THR A 412 -4.97 5.41 -14.86
N GLU A 413 -5.50 6.21 -13.94
CA GLU A 413 -6.07 7.53 -14.22
C GLU A 413 -5.03 8.57 -14.67
N LEU A 414 -3.84 8.56 -14.05
CA LEU A 414 -2.75 9.50 -14.36
C LEU A 414 -1.84 9.04 -15.52
N GLY A 415 -1.96 7.76 -15.93
CA GLY A 415 -1.14 7.17 -16.99
C GLY A 415 0.37 7.20 -16.73
N TYR A 416 1.15 6.99 -17.80
CA TYR A 416 2.62 7.12 -17.79
C TYR A 416 3.00 8.58 -18.02
N TYR A 417 2.83 9.41 -16.99
CA TYR A 417 2.93 10.87 -17.10
C TYR A 417 4.37 11.40 -17.18
N SER A 418 4.49 12.71 -17.48
CA SER A 418 5.72 13.49 -17.31
C SER A 418 5.48 14.61 -16.29
N LEU A 419 6.39 14.73 -15.32
CA LEU A 419 6.38 15.83 -14.34
C LEU A 419 6.90 17.15 -14.92
N GLU A 420 7.08 17.26 -16.23
CA GLU A 420 7.24 18.56 -16.90
C GLU A 420 5.89 19.28 -17.04
N LEU A 421 4.78 18.54 -17.00
CA LEU A 421 3.44 19.06 -17.25
C LEU A 421 2.77 19.57 -15.96
N ASP A 422 2.35 20.83 -15.96
CA ASP A 422 1.55 21.42 -14.86
C ASP A 422 0.22 20.70 -14.67
N SER A 423 -0.40 20.22 -15.75
CA SER A 423 -1.67 19.49 -15.67
C SER A 423 -1.56 18.23 -14.82
N VAL A 424 -0.43 17.52 -14.92
CA VAL A 424 -0.17 16.31 -14.12
C VAL A 424 -0.04 16.67 -12.64
N ARG A 425 0.72 17.72 -12.31
CA ARG A 425 0.81 18.22 -10.92
C ARG A 425 -0.56 18.64 -10.38
N ALA A 426 -1.39 19.28 -11.21
CA ALA A 426 -2.74 19.69 -10.82
C ALA A 426 -3.67 18.48 -10.57
N GLU A 427 -3.64 17.48 -11.45
CA GLU A 427 -4.40 16.24 -11.27
C GLU A 427 -3.95 15.46 -10.01
N GLN A 428 -2.64 15.39 -9.76
CA GLN A 428 -2.09 14.79 -8.54
C GLN A 428 -2.53 15.55 -7.28
N ARG A 429 -2.46 16.89 -7.29
CA ARG A 429 -2.96 17.74 -6.19
C ARG A 429 -4.43 17.48 -5.92
N ASP A 430 -5.27 17.51 -6.96
CA ASP A 430 -6.71 17.36 -6.80
C ASP A 430 -7.06 15.98 -6.23
N LEU A 431 -6.38 14.94 -6.72
CA LEU A 431 -6.55 13.59 -6.22
C LEU A 431 -6.07 13.44 -4.77
N ALA A 432 -4.95 14.05 -4.41
CA ALA A 432 -4.42 14.03 -3.05
C ALA A 432 -5.35 14.76 -2.07
N ARG A 433 -5.73 16.00 -2.40
CA ARG A 433 -6.60 16.85 -1.57
C ARG A 433 -7.97 16.20 -1.35
N SER A 434 -8.55 15.56 -2.37
CA SER A 434 -9.85 14.89 -2.23
C SER A 434 -9.83 13.62 -1.35
N HIS A 435 -8.67 13.20 -0.85
CA HIS A 435 -8.51 12.02 0.00
C HIS A 435 -7.78 12.32 1.31
N GLY A 436 -7.72 13.59 1.72
CA GLY A 436 -7.17 13.99 3.02
C GLY A 436 -5.64 14.00 3.10
N ILE A 437 -4.95 14.12 1.96
CA ILE A 437 -3.51 14.37 1.92
C ILE A 437 -3.26 15.87 1.93
N GLU A 438 -2.41 16.33 2.85
CA GLU A 438 -2.13 17.75 3.12
C GLU A 438 -1.10 18.30 2.13
N ALA A 439 0.04 17.63 2.01
CA ALA A 439 1.22 18.14 1.32
C ALA A 439 2.07 17.03 0.72
N PHE A 440 2.98 17.39 -0.18
CA PHE A 440 4.01 16.49 -0.68
C PHE A 440 5.40 16.86 -0.14
N MET A 441 6.14 15.87 0.35
CA MET A 441 7.56 16.03 0.70
C MET A 441 8.42 15.62 -0.49
N TYR A 442 8.97 16.58 -1.21
CA TYR A 442 9.83 16.31 -2.37
C TYR A 442 11.19 15.78 -1.92
N TYR A 443 11.64 14.70 -2.56
CA TYR A 443 13.07 14.38 -2.55
C TYR A 443 13.83 15.53 -3.22
N TYR A 444 14.74 16.15 -2.50
CA TYR A 444 15.54 17.26 -2.98
C TYR A 444 17.00 16.85 -3.09
N TYR A 445 17.52 16.84 -4.32
CA TYR A 445 18.89 16.45 -4.62
C TYR A 445 19.73 17.71 -4.86
N TRP A 446 20.60 17.99 -3.89
CA TRP A 446 21.54 19.09 -3.94
C TRP A 446 22.92 18.55 -3.57
N PHE A 447 23.87 18.71 -4.49
CA PHE A 447 25.22 18.18 -4.41
C PHE A 447 26.22 19.32 -4.56
N ALA A 448 26.60 19.94 -3.43
CA ALA A 448 27.60 21.00 -3.40
C ALA A 448 27.32 22.13 -4.41
N GLY A 449 26.12 22.72 -4.33
CA GLY A 449 25.65 23.81 -5.20
C GLY A 449 25.04 23.36 -6.53
N HIS A 450 25.17 22.08 -6.91
CA HIS A 450 24.50 21.53 -8.09
C HIS A 450 23.14 20.92 -7.71
N LYS A 451 22.06 21.48 -8.25
CA LYS A 451 20.72 20.92 -8.14
C LYS A 451 20.49 19.84 -9.19
N LEU A 452 19.78 18.78 -8.84
CA LEU A 452 19.39 17.73 -9.78
C LEU A 452 17.93 17.31 -9.54
N LEU A 453 17.22 17.00 -10.63
CA LEU A 453 15.78 16.69 -10.61
C LEU A 453 14.90 17.80 -9.99
N GLU A 454 15.39 19.04 -9.95
CA GLU A 454 14.75 20.19 -9.31
C GLU A 454 13.54 20.74 -10.08
N ARG A 455 13.45 20.44 -11.38
CA ARG A 455 12.46 21.06 -12.26
C ARG A 455 11.02 20.97 -11.77
N PRO A 456 10.51 19.84 -11.23
CA PRO A 456 9.12 19.76 -10.80
C PRO A 456 8.78 20.71 -9.65
N ILE A 457 9.69 20.87 -8.68
CA ILE A 457 9.47 21.75 -7.53
C ILE A 457 9.70 23.23 -7.90
N GLU A 458 10.66 23.52 -8.78
CA GLU A 458 10.87 24.88 -9.30
C GLU A 458 9.71 25.33 -10.20
N ALA A 459 9.14 24.41 -11.00
CA ALA A 459 7.93 24.67 -11.76
C ALA A 459 6.71 24.89 -10.84
N LEU A 460 6.58 24.13 -9.75
CA LEU A 460 5.57 24.38 -8.72
C LEU A 460 5.72 25.79 -8.14
N LEU A 461 6.95 26.18 -7.74
CA LEU A 461 7.25 27.51 -7.20
C LEU A 461 6.85 28.63 -8.18
N ALA A 462 7.14 28.45 -9.47
CA ALA A 462 6.81 29.41 -10.54
C ALA A 462 5.33 29.43 -10.94
N SER A 463 4.53 28.47 -10.46
CA SER A 463 3.11 28.33 -10.79
C SER A 463 2.19 28.85 -9.69
N ASP A 464 0.94 29.10 -10.08
CA ASP A 464 -0.16 29.47 -9.16
C ASP A 464 -0.82 28.23 -8.54
N LEU A 465 -0.23 27.04 -8.71
CA LEU A 465 -0.81 25.79 -8.22
C LEU A 465 -0.78 25.78 -6.67
N ASP A 466 -1.95 25.86 -6.05
CA ASP A 466 -2.11 25.78 -4.60
C ASP A 466 -1.90 24.34 -4.08
N GLN A 467 -0.66 23.87 -4.10
CA GLN A 467 -0.23 22.59 -3.57
C GLN A 467 0.75 22.84 -2.42
N PRO A 468 0.38 22.53 -1.17
CA PRO A 468 1.32 22.56 -0.06
C PRO A 468 2.47 21.57 -0.26
N PHE A 469 3.69 21.95 0.12
CA PHE A 469 4.87 21.11 -0.08
C PHE A 469 5.96 21.37 0.96
N CYS A 470 6.87 20.43 1.12
CA CYS A 470 8.15 20.61 1.82
C CYS A 470 9.22 19.77 1.16
N ILE A 471 10.44 19.77 1.71
CA ILE A 471 11.56 19.02 1.13
C ILE A 471 12.24 18.12 2.14
N MET A 472 12.74 17.00 1.63
CA MET A 472 13.73 16.16 2.28
C MET A 472 15.03 16.21 1.48
N TRP A 473 16.11 16.68 2.10
CA TRP A 473 17.43 16.67 1.46
C TRP A 473 18.01 15.25 1.50
N ALA A 474 18.07 14.61 0.33
CA ALA A 474 18.71 13.31 0.11
C ALA A 474 20.23 13.51 -0.05
N ASN A 475 20.91 13.82 1.05
CA ASN A 475 22.32 14.24 1.07
C ASN A 475 23.35 13.09 0.99
N GLU A 476 22.99 12.00 0.30
CA GLU A 476 23.88 10.87 0.06
C GLU A 476 24.43 10.87 -1.36
N ASN A 477 25.61 10.26 -1.57
CA ASN A 477 26.17 10.13 -2.91
C ASN A 477 25.17 9.45 -3.86
N TRP A 478 25.03 9.98 -5.07
CA TRP A 478 24.30 9.30 -6.11
C TRP A 478 25.19 8.27 -6.76
N THR A 479 24.84 6.99 -6.68
CA THR A 479 25.62 5.86 -7.20
C THR A 479 24.87 5.10 -8.29
N ARG A 480 25.57 4.39 -9.19
CA ARG A 480 24.94 3.51 -10.21
C ARG A 480 24.19 2.35 -9.57
N THR A 481 24.64 1.89 -8.40
CA THR A 481 23.89 1.00 -7.51
C THR A 481 23.16 1.85 -6.48
N TRP A 482 21.87 1.60 -6.23
CA TRP A 482 21.03 2.47 -5.39
C TRP A 482 21.29 2.36 -3.87
N ASP A 483 22.31 1.59 -3.47
CA ASP A 483 22.63 1.31 -2.07
C ASP A 483 23.61 2.31 -1.42
N GLY A 484 23.94 3.40 -2.11
CA GLY A 484 24.92 4.39 -1.66
C GLY A 484 26.34 3.83 -1.51
N GLY A 485 26.61 2.66 -2.10
CA GLY A 485 27.91 2.00 -2.06
C GLY A 485 28.98 2.77 -2.83
N THR A 486 30.24 2.73 -2.37
CA THR A 486 31.36 3.48 -2.97
C THR A 486 31.82 2.92 -4.33
N ALA A 487 31.16 1.90 -4.86
CA ALA A 487 31.44 1.36 -6.19
C ALA A 487 30.49 2.05 -7.19
N ASP A 488 31.04 2.96 -8.00
CA ASP A 488 30.36 3.69 -9.09
C ASP A 488 29.49 4.90 -8.67
N VAL A 489 30.07 5.87 -7.96
CA VAL A 489 29.45 7.19 -7.72
C VAL A 489 29.25 7.96 -9.04
N LEU A 490 28.00 8.32 -9.35
CA LEU A 490 27.58 9.17 -10.46
C LEU A 490 27.74 10.67 -10.15
N ILE A 491 27.33 11.08 -8.93
CA ILE A 491 27.55 12.42 -8.37
C ILE A 491 27.89 12.26 -6.89
N ALA A 492 29.02 12.83 -6.46
CA ALA A 492 29.48 12.79 -5.08
C ALA A 492 28.96 14.00 -4.29
N GLN A 493 28.69 13.81 -3.00
CA GLN A 493 28.46 14.87 -2.04
C GLN A 493 29.81 15.32 -1.46
N GLU A 494 30.28 16.49 -1.87
CA GLU A 494 31.59 17.02 -1.48
C GLU A 494 31.44 18.33 -0.69
N TYR A 495 31.39 18.24 0.64
CA TYR A 495 31.25 19.43 1.51
C TYR A 495 32.51 20.31 1.57
N ASP A 496 33.66 19.80 1.09
CA ASP A 496 34.91 20.55 1.03
C ASP A 496 34.92 21.59 -0.11
N SER A 497 34.10 21.40 -1.15
CA SER A 497 34.03 22.29 -2.32
C SER A 497 32.95 23.36 -2.19
N VAL A 498 31.82 23.03 -1.56
CA VAL A 498 30.76 23.97 -1.19
C VAL A 498 30.28 23.68 0.24
N PRO A 499 30.35 24.66 1.16
CA PRO A 499 29.92 24.48 2.55
C PRO A 499 28.44 24.12 2.64
N ALA A 500 28.09 23.26 3.61
CA ALA A 500 26.70 22.85 3.84
C ALA A 500 25.81 24.02 4.30
N GLU A 501 26.40 25.10 4.79
CA GLU A 501 25.73 26.36 5.10
C GLU A 501 25.06 26.97 3.86
N GLN A 502 25.66 26.84 2.67
CA GLN A 502 25.10 27.39 1.43
C GLN A 502 23.75 26.76 1.06
N PHE A 503 23.52 25.51 1.46
CA PHE A 503 22.27 24.80 1.19
C PHE A 503 21.04 25.61 1.60
N ILE A 504 21.07 26.27 2.77
CA ILE A 504 19.89 27.00 3.27
C ILE A 504 19.56 28.20 2.40
N ASP A 505 20.57 28.89 1.87
CA ASP A 505 20.37 30.05 1.00
C ASP A 505 19.83 29.60 -0.37
N ASP A 506 20.31 28.46 -0.89
CA ASP A 506 19.86 27.91 -2.18
C ASP A 506 18.39 27.43 -2.14
N VAL A 507 17.91 26.94 -0.99
CA VAL A 507 16.51 26.52 -0.79
C VAL A 507 15.63 27.62 -0.20
N MET A 508 16.20 28.78 0.18
CA MET A 508 15.46 29.89 0.80
C MET A 508 14.23 30.37 -0.02
N PRO A 509 14.27 30.42 -1.37
CA PRO A 509 13.08 30.75 -2.16
C PRO A 509 11.91 29.78 -1.92
N LEU A 510 12.20 28.49 -1.69
CA LEU A 510 11.19 27.49 -1.36
C LEU A 510 10.63 27.74 0.05
N LEU A 511 11.50 27.98 1.03
CA LEU A 511 11.11 28.18 2.43
C LEU A 511 10.25 29.43 2.66
N ARG A 512 10.38 30.44 1.79
CA ARG A 512 9.57 31.66 1.81
C ARG A 512 8.20 31.50 1.15
N ASP A 513 8.01 30.45 0.36
CA ASP A 513 6.75 30.24 -0.33
C ASP A 513 5.61 30.06 0.70
N PRO A 514 4.48 30.76 0.56
CA PRO A 514 3.37 30.65 1.51
C PRO A 514 2.74 29.25 1.55
N ARG A 515 2.95 28.42 0.51
CA ARG A 515 2.50 27.02 0.44
C ARG A 515 3.47 26.06 1.16
N TYR A 516 4.62 26.53 1.62
CA TYR A 516 5.59 25.67 2.29
C TYR A 516 5.03 25.15 3.62
N LEU A 517 5.13 23.85 3.85
CA LEU A 517 4.58 23.17 5.02
C LEU A 517 5.19 23.73 6.30
N ARG A 518 4.33 24.13 7.23
CA ARG A 518 4.70 24.56 8.58
C ARG A 518 3.98 23.74 9.63
N ALA A 519 4.65 23.44 10.74
CA ALA A 519 4.08 22.80 11.94
C ALA A 519 4.43 23.63 13.17
N GLY A 520 3.44 24.03 13.97
CA GLY A 520 3.66 24.98 15.06
C GLY A 520 4.19 26.34 14.56
N GLY A 521 3.87 26.70 13.30
CA GLY A 521 4.42 27.88 12.61
C GLY A 521 5.85 27.75 12.05
N ALA A 522 6.60 26.72 12.42
CA ALA A 522 7.96 26.47 11.95
C ALA A 522 7.99 25.74 10.59
N VAL A 523 8.90 26.11 9.67
CA VAL A 523 9.03 25.42 8.38
C VAL A 523 9.59 24.01 8.55
N VAL A 524 8.98 23.03 7.88
CA VAL A 524 9.37 21.61 7.99
C VAL A 524 10.50 21.28 7.00
N LEU A 525 11.68 20.90 7.49
CA LEU A 525 12.81 20.45 6.68
C LEU A 525 13.31 19.09 7.18
N ALA A 526 13.42 18.12 6.29
CA ALA A 526 14.03 16.82 6.60
C ALA A 526 15.43 16.67 5.99
N VAL A 527 16.34 15.99 6.68
CA VAL A 527 17.69 15.66 6.18
C VAL A 527 17.99 14.17 6.38
N TYR A 528 18.38 13.49 5.30
CA TYR A 528 18.53 12.03 5.29
C TYR A 528 19.67 11.53 6.18
N LYS A 529 20.88 12.09 6.04
CA LYS A 529 22.09 11.73 6.80
C LYS A 529 22.74 12.97 7.40
N LEU A 530 22.08 13.61 8.36
CA LEU A 530 22.58 14.82 9.02
C LEU A 530 23.95 14.63 9.69
N ALA A 531 24.21 13.43 10.24
CA ALA A 531 25.49 13.09 10.89
C ALA A 531 26.70 13.07 9.93
N GLN A 532 26.49 13.15 8.61
CA GLN A 532 27.57 13.23 7.62
C GLN A 532 28.07 14.67 7.38
N LEU A 533 27.40 15.67 7.93
CA LEU A 533 27.88 17.05 7.85
C LEU A 533 29.19 17.21 8.65
N PRO A 534 30.16 18.02 8.18
CA PRO A 534 31.43 18.23 8.89
C PRO A 534 31.27 18.75 10.32
N ASP A 535 30.38 19.75 10.52
CA ASP A 535 29.96 20.25 11.83
C ASP A 535 28.43 20.45 11.82
N PRO A 536 27.65 19.40 12.16
CA PRO A 536 26.19 19.47 12.12
C PRO A 536 25.64 20.57 13.05
N ALA A 537 26.27 20.82 14.19
CA ALA A 537 25.77 21.78 15.16
C ALA A 537 25.97 23.22 14.72
N ALA A 538 27.14 23.56 14.19
CA ALA A 538 27.38 24.89 13.60
C ALA A 538 26.50 25.12 12.37
N THR A 539 26.40 24.12 11.49
CA THR A 539 25.60 24.20 10.26
C THR A 539 24.12 24.47 10.58
N VAL A 540 23.52 23.71 11.49
CA VAL A 540 22.10 23.89 11.85
C VAL A 540 21.84 25.21 12.58
N ARG A 541 22.75 25.64 13.46
CA ARG A 541 22.66 26.98 14.08
C ARG A 541 22.66 28.08 13.02
N HIS A 542 23.53 27.96 12.02
CA HIS A 542 23.58 28.89 10.89
C HIS A 542 22.26 28.89 10.11
N TRP A 543 21.72 27.73 9.75
CA TRP A 543 20.45 27.62 9.05
C TRP A 543 19.30 28.29 9.80
N ARG A 544 19.16 28.02 11.11
CA ARG A 544 18.13 28.65 11.96
C ARG A 544 18.25 30.16 11.98
N GLU A 545 19.47 30.68 12.11
CA GLU A 545 19.71 32.13 12.09
C GLU A 545 19.35 32.75 10.74
N ARG A 546 19.73 32.11 9.62
CA ARG A 546 19.38 32.57 8.27
C ARG A 546 17.86 32.58 8.06
N CYS A 547 17.13 31.55 8.48
CA CYS A 547 15.67 31.51 8.40
C CYS A 547 15.01 32.69 9.15
N ARG A 548 15.49 33.04 10.34
CA ARG A 548 15.00 34.20 11.09
C ARG A 548 15.30 35.52 10.38
N GLN A 549 16.53 35.70 9.91
CA GLN A 549 16.97 36.92 9.21
C GLN A 549 16.17 37.18 7.93
N GLU A 550 15.82 36.12 7.20
CA GLU A 550 15.07 36.20 5.96
C GLU A 550 13.54 36.22 6.16
N GLY A 551 13.07 36.28 7.41
CA GLY A 551 11.64 36.38 7.75
C GLY A 551 10.84 35.08 7.57
N VAL A 552 11.52 33.94 7.38
CA VAL A 552 10.88 32.61 7.29
C VAL A 552 10.41 32.13 8.67
N GLY A 553 11.10 32.54 9.74
CA GLY A 553 10.80 32.16 11.12
C GLY A 553 11.61 30.96 11.61
N GLU A 554 11.02 30.13 12.46
CA GLU A 554 11.67 28.95 13.04
C GLU A 554 11.71 27.78 12.06
N LEU A 555 12.69 26.89 12.27
CA LEU A 555 12.92 25.68 11.47
C LEU A 555 12.58 24.46 12.33
N LEU A 556 11.64 23.64 11.88
CA LEU A 556 11.42 22.29 12.39
C LEU A 556 12.32 21.34 11.58
N LEU A 557 13.47 20.98 12.16
CA LEU A 557 14.45 20.11 11.53
C LEU A 557 14.25 18.66 11.95
N LEU A 558 13.87 17.83 10.97
CA LEU A 558 13.65 16.40 11.15
C LEU A 558 14.81 15.59 10.57
N GLN A 559 15.29 14.63 11.35
CA GLN A 559 16.20 13.62 10.85
C GLN A 559 15.44 12.39 10.37
N VAL A 560 15.85 11.82 9.24
CA VAL A 560 15.27 10.55 8.76
C VAL A 560 15.76 9.40 9.64
N ASP A 561 14.83 8.63 10.17
CA ASP A 561 15.13 7.51 11.05
C ASP A 561 15.66 6.32 10.24
N VAL A 562 16.99 6.26 10.05
CA VAL A 562 17.72 5.15 9.40
C VAL A 562 18.73 4.46 10.35
N GLY A 563 18.51 4.56 11.67
CA GLY A 563 19.08 3.64 12.66
C GLY A 563 20.49 4.02 13.10
N GLU A 564 21.47 3.93 12.20
CA GLU A 564 22.85 4.38 12.49
C GLU A 564 22.95 5.90 12.61
N ALA A 565 22.03 6.64 11.99
CA ALA A 565 22.12 8.10 11.89
C ALA A 565 21.86 8.82 13.24
N MET A 566 20.98 8.30 14.11
CA MET A 566 20.79 8.83 15.47
C MET A 566 22.04 8.62 16.33
N GLY A 567 22.61 7.40 16.28
CA GLY A 567 23.89 7.11 16.92
C GLY A 567 25.05 7.91 16.35
N GLY A 568 24.98 8.33 15.09
CA GLY A 568 25.94 9.23 14.45
C GLY A 568 25.93 10.63 15.04
N LEU A 569 24.76 11.25 15.21
CA LEU A 569 24.64 12.58 15.83
C LEU A 569 25.02 12.57 17.31
N GLU A 570 24.63 11.54 18.06
CA GLU A 570 25.05 11.37 19.45
C GLU A 570 26.58 11.30 19.58
N ARG A 571 27.24 10.49 18.73
CA ARG A 571 28.72 10.40 18.70
C ARG A 571 29.37 11.72 18.29
N ALA A 572 28.72 12.51 17.45
CA ALA A 572 29.17 13.84 17.05
C ALA A 572 28.87 14.93 18.10
N GLY A 573 28.17 14.61 19.19
CA GLY A 573 27.78 15.59 20.22
C GLY A 573 26.75 16.61 19.73
N ALA A 574 25.93 16.25 18.74
CA ALA A 574 24.99 17.14 18.06
C ALA A 574 23.55 16.57 18.06
N ALA A 575 23.18 15.74 19.04
CA ALA A 575 21.84 15.16 19.12
C ALA A 575 20.74 16.19 19.45
N ASP A 576 21.10 17.33 20.07
CA ASP A 576 20.21 18.41 20.49
C ASP A 576 19.89 19.42 19.36
N VAL A 577 20.49 19.25 18.18
CA VAL A 577 20.34 20.17 17.05
C VAL A 577 19.11 19.87 16.19
N VAL A 578 18.58 18.65 16.30
CA VAL A 578 17.36 18.21 15.63
C VAL A 578 16.17 18.36 16.56
N ASP A 579 15.02 18.71 16.00
CA ASP A 579 13.77 18.87 16.76
C ASP A 579 13.03 17.54 16.90
N GLY A 580 13.31 16.59 15.99
CA GLY A 580 12.62 15.32 15.94
C GLY A 580 13.17 14.37 14.89
N SER A 581 12.51 13.22 14.79
CA SER A 581 12.79 12.23 13.75
C SER A 581 11.57 11.92 12.91
N LEU A 582 11.83 11.45 11.70
CA LEU A 582 10.86 11.10 10.68
C LEU A 582 10.94 9.60 10.43
N GLY A 583 9.84 8.86 10.61
CA GLY A 583 9.77 7.46 10.21
C GLY A 583 9.90 7.27 8.70
N PHE A 584 10.65 6.25 8.27
CA PHE A 584 10.97 6.03 6.85
C PHE A 584 10.96 4.53 6.50
N ALA A 585 9.79 3.89 6.60
CA ALA A 585 9.64 2.47 6.27
C ALA A 585 10.08 2.17 4.81
N PRO A 586 10.75 1.02 4.55
CA PRO A 586 10.95 -0.14 5.43
C PRO A 586 12.17 -0.07 6.37
N HIS A 587 12.91 1.04 6.42
CA HIS A 587 14.11 1.15 7.25
C HIS A 587 13.79 1.01 8.75
N ASN A 588 14.73 0.43 9.51
CA ASN A 588 14.66 0.16 10.95
C ASN A 588 13.53 -0.73 11.48
N PHE A 589 12.72 -1.31 10.59
CA PHE A 589 11.72 -2.30 10.98
C PHE A 589 12.28 -3.72 10.84
N PRO A 590 11.76 -4.68 11.63
CA PRO A 590 12.21 -6.07 11.57
C PRO A 590 11.91 -6.70 10.21
N TRP A 591 12.88 -7.43 9.69
CA TRP A 591 12.75 -8.20 8.45
C TRP A 591 12.21 -9.58 8.79
N MET A 592 10.90 -9.74 8.67
CA MET A 592 10.22 -11.02 8.91
C MET A 592 9.95 -11.74 7.60
N LEU A 593 10.12 -13.08 7.59
CA LEU A 593 9.73 -13.89 6.44
C LEU A 593 8.22 -13.78 6.20
N SER A 594 7.85 -13.78 4.92
CA SER A 594 6.45 -13.87 4.50
C SER A 594 5.75 -15.11 5.06
N GLU A 595 4.50 -14.96 5.51
CA GLU A 595 3.64 -16.05 5.97
C GLU A 595 3.13 -16.94 4.82
N VAL A 596 3.10 -16.41 3.59
CA VAL A 596 2.56 -17.08 2.41
C VAL A 596 3.70 -17.40 1.44
N ALA A 597 3.96 -18.68 1.20
CA ALA A 597 4.99 -19.07 0.25
C ALA A 597 4.56 -18.75 -1.19
N ALA A 598 5.29 -17.83 -1.82
CA ALA A 598 5.28 -17.69 -3.26
C ALA A 598 6.06 -18.87 -3.88
N ALA A 599 5.36 -19.89 -4.38
CA ALA A 599 5.99 -21.04 -5.01
C ALA A 599 5.20 -21.56 -6.23
N PRO A 600 5.88 -22.03 -7.30
CA PRO A 600 7.32 -21.94 -7.50
C PRO A 600 7.75 -20.51 -7.90
N LYS A 601 8.96 -20.10 -7.49
CA LYS A 601 9.62 -18.87 -7.94
C LYS A 601 10.46 -19.19 -9.17
N ASP A 602 10.76 -18.19 -9.99
CA ASP A 602 11.75 -18.31 -11.07
C ASP A 602 13.13 -18.69 -10.49
N ASP A 603 13.82 -19.64 -11.14
CA ASP A 603 15.11 -20.17 -10.69
C ASP A 603 16.22 -19.11 -10.62
N ARG A 604 16.06 -17.99 -11.33
CA ARG A 604 17.00 -16.85 -11.31
C ARG A 604 16.87 -16.03 -10.03
N PHE A 605 15.78 -16.17 -9.28
CA PHE A 605 15.52 -15.37 -8.09
C PHE A 605 16.56 -15.61 -6.98
N THR A 606 17.23 -14.54 -6.57
CA THR A 606 18.25 -14.50 -5.51
C THR A 606 17.97 -13.44 -4.45
N GLY A 607 16.85 -12.71 -4.59
CA GLY A 607 16.43 -11.63 -3.71
C GLY A 607 15.79 -12.10 -2.40
N ASN A 608 15.25 -11.14 -1.66
CA ASN A 608 14.56 -11.35 -0.39
C ASN A 608 13.05 -11.20 -0.53
N MET A 609 12.29 -11.95 0.27
CA MET A 609 10.84 -11.81 0.38
C MET A 609 10.45 -11.69 1.86
N MET A 610 9.80 -10.60 2.21
CA MET A 610 9.42 -10.23 3.56
C MET A 610 7.90 -10.11 3.71
N SER A 611 7.41 -10.21 4.94
CA SER A 611 6.01 -9.98 5.28
C SER A 611 5.73 -8.49 5.42
N TYR A 612 4.82 -7.95 4.61
CA TYR A 612 4.27 -6.61 4.80
C TYR A 612 3.45 -6.51 6.10
N ARG A 613 2.58 -7.50 6.35
CA ARG A 613 1.75 -7.56 7.55
C ARG A 613 2.59 -7.60 8.82
N GLY A 614 3.61 -8.46 8.86
CA GLY A 614 4.53 -8.51 9.98
C GLY A 614 5.20 -7.16 10.23
N MET A 615 5.70 -6.50 9.17
CA MET A 615 6.30 -5.17 9.32
C MET A 615 5.31 -4.16 9.92
N ALA A 616 4.09 -4.10 9.40
CA ALA A 616 3.05 -3.23 9.93
C ALA A 616 2.74 -3.54 11.40
N ASP A 617 2.60 -4.81 11.78
CA ASP A 617 2.34 -5.23 13.16
C ASP A 617 3.47 -4.79 14.11
N ALA A 618 4.73 -5.01 13.71
CA ALA A 618 5.89 -4.59 14.51
C ALA A 618 6.01 -3.06 14.61
N ALA A 619 5.67 -2.34 13.53
CA ALA A 619 5.67 -0.88 13.52
C ALA A 619 4.60 -0.31 14.47
N ILE A 620 3.37 -0.83 14.39
CA ILE A 620 2.26 -0.46 15.26
C ILE A 620 2.63 -0.70 16.73
N GLU A 621 3.21 -1.87 17.04
CA GLU A 621 3.60 -2.22 18.40
C GLU A 621 4.68 -1.28 18.97
N ALA A 622 5.54 -0.73 18.11
CA ALA A 622 6.62 0.18 18.50
C ALA A 622 6.14 1.61 18.78
N LEU A 623 5.05 2.07 18.16
CA LEU A 623 4.59 3.47 18.23
C LEU A 623 4.50 4.05 19.66
N PRO A 624 3.89 3.35 20.66
CA PRO A 624 3.78 3.89 22.03
C PRO A 624 5.12 4.09 22.74
N ARG A 625 6.22 3.53 22.20
CA ARG A 625 7.58 3.61 22.75
C ARG A 625 8.45 4.64 22.03
N THR A 626 7.92 5.32 21.02
CA THR A 626 8.68 6.31 20.26
C THR A 626 8.88 7.61 21.06
N PRO A 627 9.99 8.35 20.87
CA PRO A 627 10.20 9.63 21.53
C PRO A 627 9.13 10.66 21.15
N ALA A 628 8.88 11.66 22.01
CA ALA A 628 7.86 12.69 21.78
C ALA A 628 8.07 13.48 20.46
N GLY A 629 9.32 13.74 20.07
CA GLY A 629 9.67 14.39 18.80
C GLY A 629 9.65 13.46 17.57
N HIS A 630 9.27 12.20 17.71
CA HIS A 630 9.17 11.28 16.57
C HIS A 630 7.88 11.53 15.80
N HIS A 631 7.98 11.69 14.49
CA HIS A 631 6.83 11.72 13.58
C HIS A 631 6.71 10.37 12.88
N PRO A 632 5.59 9.64 13.08
CA PRO A 632 5.41 8.32 12.51
C PRO A 632 5.50 8.32 10.98
N GLY A 633 6.10 7.26 10.43
CA GLY A 633 6.15 7.02 9.00
C GLY A 633 5.84 5.58 8.65
N MET A 634 5.23 5.39 7.48
CA MET A 634 4.85 4.07 6.96
C MET A 634 5.11 3.97 5.47
N MET A 635 4.91 2.77 4.91
CA MET A 635 5.00 2.54 3.48
C MET A 635 3.72 1.91 2.93
N VAL A 636 3.39 2.26 1.69
CA VAL A 636 2.30 1.65 0.94
C VAL A 636 2.62 0.20 0.64
N THR A 637 3.79 -0.05 0.04
CA THR A 637 4.40 -1.36 -0.23
C THR A 637 5.90 -1.14 -0.42
N PHE A 638 6.67 -2.20 -0.69
CA PHE A 638 8.04 -2.07 -1.17
C PHE A 638 8.43 -3.29 -2.00
N ASP A 639 8.66 -3.08 -3.28
CA ASP A 639 9.09 -4.08 -4.26
C ASP A 639 9.94 -3.40 -5.35
N ASN A 640 11.26 -3.56 -5.25
CA ASN A 640 12.22 -2.97 -6.17
C ASN A 640 12.60 -3.87 -7.36
N THR A 641 11.73 -4.82 -7.73
CA THR A 641 11.90 -5.69 -8.91
C THR A 641 12.13 -4.88 -10.20
N ALA A 642 11.51 -3.71 -10.35
CA ALA A 642 11.72 -2.84 -11.50
C ALA A 642 13.19 -2.41 -11.70
N ARG A 643 13.93 -2.25 -10.60
CA ARG A 643 15.35 -1.89 -10.61
C ARG A 643 16.26 -3.12 -10.60
N ARG A 644 15.88 -4.18 -9.88
CA ARG A 644 16.78 -5.30 -9.51
C ARG A 644 16.39 -6.68 -10.04
N GLN A 645 15.23 -6.81 -10.68
CA GLN A 645 14.65 -8.00 -11.32
C GLN A 645 14.84 -9.33 -10.57
N TRP A 646 16.01 -9.96 -10.70
CA TRP A 646 16.32 -11.27 -10.14
C TRP A 646 16.96 -11.23 -8.75
N ASN A 647 17.32 -10.06 -8.24
CA ASN A 647 17.82 -9.87 -6.88
C ASN A 647 17.12 -8.71 -6.13
N PRO A 648 15.78 -8.65 -6.07
CA PRO A 648 15.07 -7.56 -5.40
C PRO A 648 14.84 -7.84 -3.91
N ASP A 649 14.38 -6.81 -3.22
CA ASP A 649 13.78 -6.89 -1.89
C ASP A 649 12.27 -6.67 -2.08
N VAL A 650 11.45 -7.65 -1.65
CA VAL A 650 10.01 -7.70 -1.92
C VAL A 650 9.22 -7.88 -0.63
N PHE A 651 8.33 -6.94 -0.32
CA PHE A 651 7.33 -7.07 0.73
C PHE A 651 6.04 -7.66 0.15
N THR A 652 5.81 -8.93 0.43
CA THR A 652 4.58 -9.63 0.05
C THR A 652 3.45 -9.37 1.03
N GLY A 653 2.22 -9.48 0.56
CA GLY A 653 1.04 -9.29 1.41
C GLY A 653 0.53 -7.85 1.48
N SER A 654 1.16 -6.91 0.76
CA SER A 654 0.74 -5.51 0.78
C SER A 654 -0.68 -5.33 0.25
N ASN A 655 -1.52 -4.66 1.03
CA ASN A 655 -2.93 -4.47 0.73
C ASN A 655 -3.49 -3.23 1.46
N PRO A 656 -4.57 -2.62 0.95
CA PRO A 656 -5.13 -1.39 1.52
C PRO A 656 -5.71 -1.55 2.94
N TYR A 657 -6.08 -2.76 3.35
CA TYR A 657 -6.65 -3.02 4.68
C TYR A 657 -5.56 -2.95 5.76
N THR A 658 -4.49 -3.72 5.61
CA THR A 658 -3.33 -3.65 6.52
C THR A 658 -2.74 -2.24 6.54
N PHE A 659 -2.66 -1.57 5.37
CA PHE A 659 -2.24 -0.17 5.27
C PHE A 659 -3.14 0.77 6.08
N ARG A 660 -4.47 0.66 5.97
CA ARG A 660 -5.42 1.45 6.77
C ARG A 660 -5.18 1.26 8.27
N ARG A 661 -5.01 0.02 8.71
CA ARG A 661 -4.77 -0.31 10.13
C ARG A 661 -3.49 0.34 10.65
N TRP A 662 -2.43 0.30 9.85
CA TRP A 662 -1.17 0.96 10.17
C TRP A 662 -1.34 2.49 10.19
N LEU A 663 -2.05 3.06 9.21
CA LEU A 663 -2.39 4.48 9.15
C LEU A 663 -3.13 4.95 10.39
N ALA A 664 -4.20 4.27 10.79
CA ALA A 664 -4.97 4.60 11.98
C ALA A 664 -4.08 4.66 13.23
N ALA A 665 -3.21 3.65 13.43
CA ALA A 665 -2.29 3.63 14.57
C ALA A 665 -1.30 4.80 14.56
N CYS A 666 -0.78 5.20 13.38
CA CYS A 666 0.12 6.35 13.29
C CYS A 666 -0.60 7.68 13.54
N VAL A 667 -1.85 7.82 13.10
CA VAL A 667 -2.68 8.99 13.40
C VAL A 667 -2.96 9.06 14.91
N ASP A 668 -3.31 7.93 15.53
CA ASP A 668 -3.57 7.87 16.98
C ASP A 668 -2.31 8.20 17.81
N ALA A 669 -1.13 7.83 17.32
CA ALA A 669 0.13 8.11 17.98
C ALA A 669 0.52 9.60 18.00
N VAL A 670 -0.15 10.45 17.21
CA VAL A 670 0.05 11.91 17.20
C VAL A 670 -1.19 12.69 17.63
N ALA A 671 -2.30 12.02 17.97
CA ALA A 671 -3.58 12.67 18.24
C ALA A 671 -3.55 13.63 19.44
N ASP A 672 -2.61 13.44 20.38
CA ASP A 672 -2.41 14.28 21.56
C ASP A 672 -1.67 15.60 21.27
N ARG A 673 -1.12 15.77 20.06
CA ARG A 673 -0.43 16.99 19.63
C ARG A 673 -1.42 18.06 19.15
N PRO A 674 -1.02 19.35 19.14
CA PRO A 674 -1.76 20.39 18.43
C PRO A 674 -2.03 19.99 16.96
N ALA A 675 -3.22 20.29 16.44
CA ALA A 675 -3.66 19.81 15.12
C ALA A 675 -2.69 20.12 13.98
N ASP A 676 -2.03 21.28 14.02
CA ASP A 676 -1.04 21.70 13.01
C ASP A 676 0.32 21.00 13.15
N GLU A 677 0.57 20.28 14.25
CA GLU A 677 1.81 19.53 14.53
C GLU A 677 1.67 18.01 14.29
N ARG A 678 0.47 17.52 13.99
CA ARG A 678 0.16 16.10 13.77
C ARG A 678 0.65 15.59 12.41
N LEU A 679 1.95 15.53 12.19
CA LEU A 679 2.51 15.05 10.91
C LEU A 679 2.64 13.51 10.91
N VAL A 680 2.15 12.88 9.84
CA VAL A 680 2.37 11.45 9.53
C VAL A 680 2.87 11.32 8.10
N PHE A 681 3.91 10.53 7.90
CA PHE A 681 4.60 10.42 6.62
C PHE A 681 4.35 9.08 5.94
N VAL A 682 4.32 9.08 4.60
CA VAL A 682 3.99 7.88 3.81
C VAL A 682 4.97 7.70 2.66
N ASN A 683 5.58 6.52 2.56
CA ASN A 683 6.39 6.08 1.44
C ASN A 683 5.54 5.26 0.45
N ALA A 684 5.11 5.80 -0.69
CA ALA A 684 5.23 7.18 -1.17
C ALA A 684 4.01 7.55 -2.01
N TRP A 685 3.95 8.79 -2.50
CA TRP A 685 2.98 9.20 -3.50
C TRP A 685 3.18 8.42 -4.80
N ASN A 686 4.40 8.47 -5.36
CA ASN A 686 4.71 8.02 -6.72
C ASN A 686 6.04 7.27 -6.88
N GLU A 687 6.52 6.51 -5.89
CA GLU A 687 7.75 5.70 -6.04
C GLU A 687 7.48 4.39 -6.84
N TRP A 688 7.16 4.51 -8.13
CA TRP A 688 6.70 3.40 -8.97
C TRP A 688 7.70 2.26 -9.12
N ALA A 689 9.00 2.54 -9.13
CA ALA A 689 10.03 1.53 -9.31
C ALA A 689 10.33 0.72 -8.03
N GLU A 690 9.79 1.16 -6.89
CA GLU A 690 9.72 0.38 -5.64
C GLU A 690 8.29 -0.08 -5.35
N SER A 691 7.38 0.11 -6.30
CA SER A 691 5.94 -0.15 -6.19
C SER A 691 5.23 0.65 -5.08
N ALA A 692 5.93 1.48 -4.31
CA ALA A 692 5.45 2.23 -3.15
C ALA A 692 4.64 3.47 -3.60
N VAL A 693 3.42 3.23 -4.12
CA VAL A 693 2.59 4.27 -4.76
C VAL A 693 1.20 4.36 -4.16
N LEU A 694 0.81 5.56 -3.73
CA LEU A 694 -0.57 5.91 -3.42
C LEU A 694 -1.40 6.16 -4.68
N GLU A 695 -0.74 6.50 -5.79
CA GLU A 695 -1.39 6.76 -7.07
C GLU A 695 -2.23 5.56 -7.57
N PRO A 696 -3.34 5.79 -8.28
CA PRO A 696 -4.23 4.71 -8.70
C PRO A 696 -3.59 3.71 -9.66
N THR A 697 -3.57 2.43 -9.23
CA THR A 697 -3.01 1.32 -10.01
C THR A 697 -4.10 0.44 -10.64
N GLU A 698 -3.73 -0.39 -11.62
CA GLU A 698 -4.66 -1.35 -12.24
C GLU A 698 -5.26 -2.32 -11.21
N GLN A 699 -4.45 -2.79 -10.25
CA GLN A 699 -4.86 -3.74 -9.23
C GLN A 699 -5.70 -3.07 -8.13
N PHE A 700 -5.21 -1.97 -7.57
CA PHE A 700 -5.77 -1.39 -6.36
C PHE A 700 -6.74 -0.24 -6.64
N GLY A 701 -6.80 0.30 -7.87
CA GLY A 701 -7.55 1.52 -8.16
C GLY A 701 -7.17 2.60 -7.15
N ARG A 702 -8.16 3.31 -6.61
CA ARG A 702 -7.98 4.32 -5.56
C ARG A 702 -7.95 3.75 -4.13
N SER A 703 -7.92 2.43 -3.91
CA SER A 703 -8.17 1.84 -2.58
C SER A 703 -7.19 2.28 -1.48
N TYR A 704 -5.92 2.57 -1.79
CA TYR A 704 -4.99 3.15 -0.80
C TYR A 704 -5.34 4.60 -0.44
N LEU A 705 -5.81 5.40 -1.40
CA LEU A 705 -6.31 6.76 -1.13
C LEU A 705 -7.62 6.72 -0.32
N LEU A 706 -8.49 5.77 -0.63
CA LEU A 706 -9.73 5.52 0.13
C LEU A 706 -9.42 5.05 1.56
N ALA A 707 -8.34 4.30 1.77
CA ALA A 707 -7.85 3.96 3.11
C ALA A 707 -7.49 5.24 3.89
N ILE A 708 -6.77 6.19 3.27
CA ILE A 708 -6.42 7.47 3.90
C ILE A 708 -7.69 8.25 4.26
N ARG A 709 -8.61 8.44 3.31
CA ARG A 709 -9.88 9.14 3.56
C ARG A 709 -10.69 8.50 4.69
N SER A 710 -10.68 7.16 4.78
CA SER A 710 -11.39 6.44 5.84
C SER A 710 -10.82 6.64 7.25
N VAL A 711 -9.56 7.07 7.37
CA VAL A 711 -8.88 7.30 8.65
C VAL A 711 -8.90 8.77 9.04
N ASN A 712 -8.66 9.65 8.06
CA ASN A 712 -8.42 11.07 8.28
C ASN A 712 -9.66 11.95 8.18
N GLY A 713 -10.82 11.36 7.84
CA GLY A 713 -12.02 12.11 7.51
C GLY A 713 -11.93 12.77 6.14
N GLY A 714 -13.09 13.03 5.53
CA GLY A 714 -13.26 13.84 4.34
C GLY A 714 -14.20 15.00 4.62
#